data_AF-A0A6G0TUY0-F1
#
_entry.id   AF-A0A6G0TUY0-F1
#
_cell.length_a   1.000
_cell.length_b   1.000
_cell.length_c   1.000
_cell.angle_alpha   90.00
_cell.angle_beta   90.00
_cell.angle_gamma   90.00
#
_symmetry.space_group_name_H-M   'P 1'
#
loop_
_entity.id
_entity.type
_entity.pdbx_description
1 polymer ?
#
loop_
_entity_poly.entity_id
_entity_poly.type
_entity_poly.pdbx_seq_one_letter_code
_entity_poly.pdbx_strand_id
1 'polypeptide(L)'
;MKIEPHEGIKLRNSTIPLLAYADDIVLMDESQDGVKRLCGRLINAAQKVGLQINEQKTEYMIIGRQNWMDQVLEVGHFKFKRVNSFKYLGSIVTEKNDITKEVAARIQAENRIYYGLEKLLSSRSLSREIKRRLYTSLIRPVILYGSETWALRKSDENKFLILERRILRKIFGPIKDNIIGEWRRRKNIELQEIFNENNIAETIKKKRLQWAGHAIRSQNSLLRMVLEQNPVGKRPLGRPKLRWEDLVKRDIEDLGGGANWKDLAMNRDAWRIGYFDFSNKIICYYQGTRDQVLPVQHLDPRSLPDECDAICYVSMVIDQESVIDVDEDILGSVTALDKSIIVALERAEYYSGWSAILTKDGNAEETQMLCDFAKQHNIAGYELCNLSPKYNVEAVDKNVAINIIPYIKQLKKMCPFLIITVAIATFPSYLSNKEMYNFNELNKVLTYYDIDTGALNGCNPELYNGLTPITKSAPGENYLYGLEEVIENLKNTEICFNKLSFSIPLLTSEIVNYTSPSYTDMCSQGNFDDSTWCVQTSQNYYDKGQFFRKQKTGIMVIGMDWDDYCNSCKCQSAFNGFYNVLAGYTDSEEEVVINVKETAICFEKLVFVIPVFTVNNTEESYPDYTKMCEGKTDKESIKYSCIQTYQNYYDKGNISMIYPLELQSQVWIGMIMETLVNVNQRLMDFTIYLLATGVVR
;
A
#
# COMPACT_ATOMS: atom_id res chain seq x y z
N MET A 1 -29.17 -5.70 30.24
CA MET A 1 -28.38 -6.40 31.28
C MET A 1 -27.57 -5.36 32.03
N LYS A 2 -27.68 -5.26 33.36
CA LYS A 2 -26.85 -4.34 34.17
C LYS A 2 -25.60 -5.11 34.59
N ILE A 3 -24.41 -4.56 34.35
CA ILE A 3 -23.12 -5.18 34.69
C ILE A 3 -22.46 -4.32 35.75
N GLU A 4 -21.88 -4.93 36.79
CA GLU A 4 -21.20 -4.16 37.83
C GLU A 4 -19.78 -3.76 37.38
N PRO A 5 -19.23 -2.62 37.85
CA PRO A 5 -17.92 -2.14 37.42
C PRO A 5 -16.73 -3.08 37.69
N HIS A 6 -16.90 -4.05 38.60
CA HIS A 6 -15.86 -5.00 38.98
C HIS A 6 -15.96 -6.36 38.27
N GLU A 7 -17.01 -6.58 37.48
CA GLU A 7 -17.24 -7.81 36.73
C GLU A 7 -16.56 -7.72 35.36
N GLY A 8 -15.82 -8.76 34.98
CA GLY A 8 -15.06 -8.81 33.74
C GLY A 8 -13.55 -8.94 33.90
N ILE A 9 -12.86 -8.95 32.76
CA ILE A 9 -11.39 -8.96 32.72
C ILE A 9 -10.89 -7.56 33.05
N LYS A 10 -10.02 -7.42 34.07
CA LYS A 10 -9.46 -6.13 34.46
C LYS A 10 -8.26 -5.77 33.59
N LEU A 11 -8.39 -4.65 32.90
CA LEU A 11 -7.28 -3.89 32.34
C LEU A 11 -6.85 -2.82 33.35
N ARG A 12 -5.75 -2.11 33.08
CA ARG A 12 -5.21 -1.11 34.01
C ARG A 12 -6.26 -0.12 34.55
N ASN A 13 -7.09 0.45 33.68
CA ASN A 13 -8.04 1.50 34.03
C ASN A 13 -9.48 1.16 33.62
N SER A 14 -9.76 -0.07 33.20
CA SER A 14 -11.04 -0.45 32.61
C SER A 14 -11.31 -1.95 32.80
N THR A 15 -12.56 -2.37 32.60
CA THR A 15 -12.96 -3.78 32.78
C THR A 15 -13.86 -4.22 31.62
N ILE A 16 -13.59 -5.40 31.07
CA ILE A 16 -14.31 -5.93 29.89
C ILE A 16 -15.09 -7.19 30.31
N PRO A 17 -16.40 -7.09 30.56
CA PRO A 17 -17.24 -8.21 30.98
C PRO A 17 -17.81 -9.05 29.82
N LEU A 18 -17.92 -8.44 28.64
CA LEU A 18 -18.72 -8.96 27.54
C LEU A 18 -18.16 -8.49 26.19
N LEU A 19 -18.13 -9.39 25.21
CA LEU A 19 -18.06 -9.08 23.78
C LEU A 19 -19.32 -9.64 23.12
N ALA A 20 -20.08 -8.82 22.40
CA ALA A 20 -21.29 -9.28 21.72
C ALA A 20 -21.26 -8.86 20.26
N TYR A 21 -21.45 -9.81 19.35
CA TYR A 21 -21.60 -9.59 17.92
C TYR A 21 -22.82 -10.36 17.40
N ALA A 22 -23.84 -9.68 16.89
CA ALA A 22 -25.07 -10.31 16.42
C ALA A 22 -25.63 -11.32 17.45
N ASP A 23 -25.68 -12.61 17.12
CA ASP A 23 -26.11 -13.72 17.98
C ASP A 23 -24.99 -14.38 18.80
N ASP A 24 -23.73 -14.04 18.53
CA ASP A 24 -22.55 -14.55 19.22
C ASP A 24 -22.16 -13.64 20.40
N ILE A 25 -22.30 -14.16 21.62
CA ILE A 25 -22.04 -13.42 22.87
C ILE A 25 -20.97 -14.14 23.69
N VAL A 26 -19.93 -13.42 24.11
CA VAL A 26 -18.82 -13.95 24.92
C VAL A 26 -18.79 -13.23 26.25
N LEU A 27 -19.12 -13.96 27.31
CA LEU A 27 -19.00 -13.51 28.68
C LEU A 27 -17.63 -13.87 29.22
N MET A 28 -16.99 -12.93 29.92
CA MET A 28 -15.62 -13.11 30.39
C MET A 28 -15.48 -12.60 31.81
N ASP A 29 -14.74 -13.32 32.66
CA ASP A 29 -14.40 -12.87 34.02
C ASP A 29 -13.10 -13.56 34.49
N GLU A 30 -12.46 -12.99 35.51
CA GLU A 30 -11.28 -13.56 36.18
C GLU A 30 -11.65 -14.72 37.14
N SER A 31 -12.95 -14.93 37.38
CA SER A 31 -13.49 -15.96 38.26
C SER A 31 -14.62 -16.78 37.61
N GLN A 32 -14.69 -18.06 37.95
CA GLN A 32 -15.78 -18.93 37.47
C GLN A 32 -17.14 -18.39 37.92
N ASP A 33 -17.24 -17.95 39.18
CA ASP A 33 -18.47 -17.39 39.73
C ASP A 33 -18.88 -16.09 39.05
N GLY A 34 -17.91 -15.27 38.61
CA GLY A 34 -18.19 -14.07 37.81
C GLY A 34 -18.85 -14.41 36.48
N VAL A 35 -18.32 -15.39 35.74
CA VAL A 35 -18.98 -15.87 34.51
C VAL A 35 -20.35 -16.47 34.79
N LYS A 36 -20.53 -17.22 35.88
CA LYS A 36 -21.85 -17.73 36.28
C LYS A 36 -22.85 -16.60 36.53
N ARG A 37 -22.45 -15.54 37.23
CA ARG A 37 -23.30 -14.35 37.48
C ARG A 37 -23.66 -13.63 36.19
N LEU A 38 -22.67 -13.39 35.32
CA LEU A 38 -22.89 -12.77 34.01
C LEU A 38 -23.84 -13.62 33.16
N CYS A 39 -23.67 -14.93 33.15
CA CYS A 39 -24.53 -15.85 32.40
C CYS A 39 -25.96 -15.87 32.95
N GLY A 40 -26.15 -15.92 34.27
CA GLY A 40 -27.48 -15.83 34.88
C GLY A 40 -28.20 -14.52 34.54
N ARG A 41 -27.47 -13.41 34.51
CA ARG A 41 -27.99 -12.10 34.09
C ARG A 41 -28.34 -12.07 32.60
N LEU A 42 -27.53 -12.71 31.75
CA LEU A 42 -27.81 -12.85 30.32
C LEU A 42 -29.07 -13.69 30.07
N ILE A 43 -29.21 -14.85 30.73
CA ILE A 43 -30.41 -15.71 30.65
C ILE A 43 -31.67 -14.92 31.00
N ASN A 44 -31.66 -14.22 32.14
CA ASN A 44 -32.79 -13.41 32.58
C ASN A 44 -33.11 -12.26 31.63
N ALA A 45 -32.10 -11.68 30.98
CA ALA A 45 -32.29 -10.61 30.00
C ALA A 45 -32.84 -11.15 28.67
N ALA A 46 -32.33 -12.28 28.19
CA ALA A 46 -32.77 -12.95 26.96
C ALA A 46 -34.25 -13.37 27.08
N GLN A 47 -34.63 -13.97 28.21
CA GLN A 47 -36.03 -14.39 28.44
C GLN A 47 -37.02 -13.23 28.33
N LYS A 48 -36.67 -12.02 28.77
CA LYS A 48 -37.52 -10.83 28.69
C LYS A 48 -37.82 -10.38 27.26
N VAL A 49 -36.96 -10.74 26.31
CA VAL A 49 -37.10 -10.40 24.90
C VAL A 49 -37.50 -11.61 24.05
N GLY A 50 -37.96 -12.69 24.69
CA GLY A 50 -38.39 -13.92 24.02
C GLY A 50 -37.25 -14.74 23.43
N LEU A 51 -36.05 -14.63 23.99
CA LEU A 51 -34.86 -15.36 23.57
C LEU A 51 -34.42 -16.38 24.63
N GLN A 52 -33.81 -17.49 24.18
CA GLN A 52 -33.28 -18.55 25.04
C GLN A 52 -31.83 -18.88 24.70
N ILE A 53 -31.06 -19.29 25.73
CA ILE A 53 -29.70 -19.78 25.52
C ILE A 53 -29.75 -21.18 24.95
N ASN A 54 -29.02 -21.41 23.85
CA ASN A 54 -28.86 -22.74 23.29
C ASN A 54 -27.70 -23.45 24.00
N GLU A 55 -28.02 -24.41 24.87
CA GLU A 55 -27.04 -25.19 25.63
C GLU A 55 -26.06 -25.97 24.74
N GLN A 56 -26.52 -26.49 23.59
CA GLN A 56 -25.69 -27.29 22.69
C GLN A 56 -24.68 -26.43 21.90
N LYS A 57 -25.01 -25.17 21.61
CA LYS A 57 -24.13 -24.22 20.94
C LYS A 57 -23.22 -23.45 21.90
N THR A 58 -23.51 -23.50 23.20
CA THR A 58 -22.80 -22.71 24.19
C THR A 58 -21.58 -23.44 24.72
N GLU A 59 -20.41 -22.82 24.60
CA GLU A 59 -19.12 -23.41 24.96
C GLU A 59 -18.44 -22.63 26.09
N TYR A 60 -17.98 -23.36 27.10
CA TYR A 60 -17.23 -22.81 28.23
C TYR A 60 -15.74 -23.10 28.04
N MET A 61 -14.88 -22.10 28.20
CA MET A 61 -13.43 -22.27 28.10
C MET A 61 -12.73 -21.55 29.25
N ILE A 62 -11.64 -22.15 29.71
CA ILE A 62 -10.78 -21.57 30.73
C ILE A 62 -9.43 -21.27 30.08
N ILE A 63 -9.02 -20.01 30.01
CA ILE A 63 -7.71 -19.60 29.53
C ILE A 63 -6.79 -19.44 30.74
N GLY A 64 -5.69 -20.21 30.77
CA GLY A 64 -4.73 -20.17 31.87
C GLY A 64 -3.61 -21.20 31.72
N ARG A 65 -2.62 -21.18 32.63
CA ARG A 65 -1.51 -22.16 32.62
C ARG A 65 -1.85 -23.48 33.30
N GLN A 66 -2.74 -23.44 34.29
CA GLN A 66 -3.09 -24.62 35.06
C GLN A 66 -3.97 -25.57 34.24
N ASN A 67 -3.74 -26.87 34.42
CA ASN A 67 -4.64 -27.88 33.90
C ASN A 67 -5.82 -28.01 34.85
N TRP A 68 -6.98 -27.50 34.45
CA TRP A 68 -8.22 -27.63 35.21
C TRP A 68 -8.81 -29.02 35.01
N MET A 69 -9.36 -29.61 36.07
CA MET A 69 -10.07 -30.90 35.99
C MET A 69 -11.57 -30.75 35.75
N ASP A 70 -12.14 -29.57 36.02
CA ASP A 70 -13.56 -29.30 35.82
C ASP A 70 -13.94 -29.45 34.34
N GLN A 71 -15.03 -30.18 34.09
CA GLN A 71 -15.50 -30.50 32.74
C GLN A 71 -16.77 -29.74 32.36
N VAL A 72 -17.48 -29.15 33.32
CA VAL A 72 -18.80 -28.54 33.10
C VAL A 72 -18.96 -27.27 33.93
N LEU A 73 -19.57 -26.24 33.35
CA LEU A 73 -20.05 -25.05 34.06
C LEU A 73 -21.57 -25.15 34.24
N GLU A 74 -22.03 -25.19 35.49
CA GLU A 74 -23.46 -25.21 35.81
C GLU A 74 -23.97 -23.80 36.15
N VAL A 75 -25.06 -23.38 35.49
CA VAL A 75 -25.74 -22.09 35.71
C VAL A 75 -27.25 -22.34 35.72
N GLY A 76 -27.85 -22.40 36.92
CA GLY A 76 -29.26 -22.78 37.06
C GLY A 76 -29.48 -24.22 36.60
N HIS A 77 -30.32 -24.42 35.58
CA HIS A 77 -30.57 -25.73 34.97
C HIS A 77 -29.68 -26.03 33.76
N PHE A 78 -28.90 -25.06 33.27
CA PHE A 78 -28.02 -25.23 32.12
C PHE A 78 -26.65 -25.81 32.52
N LYS A 79 -26.10 -26.70 31.69
CA LYS A 79 -24.80 -27.34 31.84
C LYS A 79 -23.95 -27.13 30.60
N PHE A 80 -22.97 -26.23 30.69
CA PHE A 80 -22.10 -25.92 29.56
C PHE A 80 -20.84 -26.77 29.60
N LYS A 81 -20.56 -27.48 28.50
CA LYS A 81 -19.35 -28.30 28.36
C LYS A 81 -18.11 -27.42 28.30
N ARG A 82 -17.07 -27.82 29.02
CA ARG A 82 -15.74 -27.22 28.88
C ARG A 82 -15.07 -27.70 27.58
N VAL A 83 -14.50 -26.75 26.84
CA VAL A 83 -13.70 -26.99 25.63
C VAL A 83 -12.31 -26.39 25.77
N ASN A 84 -11.34 -26.98 25.08
CA ASN A 84 -9.95 -26.48 25.04
C ASN A 84 -9.73 -25.52 23.85
N SER A 85 -10.69 -25.47 22.93
CA SER A 85 -10.71 -24.56 21.80
C SER A 85 -12.10 -24.48 21.21
N PHE A 86 -12.48 -23.31 20.72
CA PHE A 86 -13.73 -23.09 19.99
C PHE A 86 -13.51 -22.17 18.79
N LYS A 87 -14.48 -22.15 17.89
CA LYS A 87 -14.49 -21.26 16.72
C LYS A 87 -15.37 -20.04 17.02
N TYR A 88 -14.79 -18.85 16.94
CA TYR A 88 -15.48 -17.58 17.13
C TYR A 88 -15.32 -16.71 15.89
N LEU A 89 -16.43 -16.28 15.28
CA LEU A 89 -16.44 -15.40 14.09
C LEU A 89 -15.48 -15.85 12.97
N GLY A 90 -15.35 -17.17 12.78
CA GLY A 90 -14.50 -17.75 11.75
C GLY A 90 -13.10 -18.17 12.18
N SER A 91 -12.63 -17.76 13.37
CA SER A 91 -11.28 -18.03 13.90
C SER A 91 -11.28 -18.98 15.09
N ILE A 92 -10.22 -19.79 15.24
CA ILE A 92 -10.08 -20.74 16.34
C ILE A 92 -9.33 -20.08 17.52
N VAL A 93 -10.03 -19.97 18.65
CA VAL A 93 -9.45 -19.56 19.92
C VAL A 93 -9.16 -20.79 20.78
N THR A 94 -8.06 -20.78 21.53
CA THR A 94 -7.60 -21.93 22.30
C THR A 94 -7.24 -21.53 23.73
N GLU A 95 -7.39 -22.47 24.67
CA GLU A 95 -7.11 -22.25 26.09
C GLU A 95 -5.65 -21.83 26.38
N LYS A 96 -4.72 -22.20 25.48
CA LYS A 96 -3.27 -21.92 25.61
C LYS A 96 -2.78 -20.80 24.70
N ASN A 97 -3.68 -20.14 23.97
CA ASN A 97 -3.35 -19.25 22.87
C ASN A 97 -2.27 -19.84 21.93
N ASP A 98 -2.61 -20.97 21.31
CA ASP A 98 -1.81 -21.67 20.33
C ASP A 98 -2.35 -21.46 18.91
N ILE A 99 -1.68 -20.58 18.16
CA ILE A 99 -2.02 -20.26 16.77
C ILE A 99 -1.85 -21.44 15.81
N THR A 100 -1.14 -22.51 16.20
CA THR A 100 -0.89 -23.64 15.31
C THR A 100 -2.17 -24.34 14.86
N LYS A 101 -3.22 -24.35 15.71
CA LYS A 101 -4.54 -24.89 15.36
C LYS A 101 -5.22 -24.07 14.27
N GLU A 102 -5.18 -22.75 14.38
CA GLU A 102 -5.71 -21.84 13.38
C GLU A 102 -4.96 -21.98 12.04
N VAL A 103 -3.63 -22.02 12.10
CA VAL A 103 -2.77 -22.27 10.92
C VAL A 103 -3.14 -23.60 10.24
N ALA A 104 -3.30 -24.67 11.01
CA ALA A 104 -3.70 -25.98 10.48
C ALA A 104 -5.09 -25.94 9.84
N ALA A 105 -6.06 -25.25 10.47
CA ALA A 105 -7.41 -25.09 9.94
C ALA A 105 -7.44 -24.30 8.63
N ARG A 106 -6.64 -23.23 8.52
CA ARG A 106 -6.49 -22.43 7.28
C ARG A 106 -5.85 -23.23 6.17
N ILE A 107 -4.81 -24.01 6.48
CA ILE A 107 -4.19 -24.93 5.53
C ILE A 107 -5.21 -25.99 5.07
N GLN A 108 -6.03 -26.54 5.98
CA GLN A 108 -7.04 -27.53 5.60
C GLN A 108 -8.17 -26.91 4.74
N ALA A 109 -8.60 -25.69 5.05
CA ALA A 109 -9.57 -24.95 4.26
C ALA A 109 -9.04 -24.66 2.85
N GLU A 110 -7.78 -24.22 2.74
CA GLU A 110 -7.11 -24.07 1.44
C GLU A 110 -7.06 -25.38 0.67
N ASN A 111 -6.59 -26.47 1.29
CA ASN A 111 -6.42 -27.74 0.59
C ASN A 111 -7.73 -28.21 -0.03
N ARG A 112 -8.86 -28.03 0.65
CA ARG A 112 -10.20 -28.36 0.11
C ARG A 112 -10.48 -27.62 -1.20
N ILE A 113 -10.20 -26.31 -1.24
CA ILE A 113 -10.41 -25.48 -2.43
C ILE A 113 -9.39 -25.82 -3.51
N TYR A 114 -8.11 -25.96 -3.14
CA TYR A 114 -7.04 -26.31 -4.06
C TYR A 114 -7.34 -27.63 -4.79
N TYR A 115 -7.74 -28.69 -4.07
CA TYR A 115 -8.08 -29.96 -4.71
C TYR A 115 -9.34 -29.88 -5.57
N GLY A 116 -10.32 -29.05 -5.19
CA GLY A 116 -11.49 -28.76 -6.06
C GLY A 116 -11.09 -28.06 -7.36
N LEU A 117 -10.10 -27.17 -7.32
CA LEU A 117 -9.60 -26.41 -8.48
C LEU A 117 -8.42 -27.09 -9.18
N GLU A 118 -7.94 -28.23 -8.70
CA GLU A 118 -6.67 -28.81 -9.17
C GLU A 118 -6.69 -29.10 -10.68
N LYS A 119 -7.81 -29.61 -11.20
CA LYS A 119 -7.96 -29.88 -12.64
C LYS A 119 -7.85 -28.61 -13.47
N LEU A 120 -8.43 -27.50 -13.00
CA LEU A 120 -8.36 -26.20 -13.67
C LEU A 120 -6.94 -25.64 -13.62
N LEU A 121 -6.29 -25.66 -12.44
CA LEU A 121 -4.90 -25.22 -12.28
C LEU A 121 -3.92 -26.07 -13.12
N SER A 122 -4.25 -27.34 -13.36
CA SER A 122 -3.45 -28.26 -14.19
C SER A 122 -3.73 -28.15 -15.70
N SER A 123 -4.87 -27.58 -16.09
CA SER A 123 -5.35 -27.61 -17.48
C SER A 123 -4.43 -26.85 -18.43
N ARG A 124 -4.09 -27.43 -19.59
CA ARG A 124 -3.33 -26.72 -20.63
C ARG A 124 -4.20 -25.74 -21.42
N SER A 125 -5.52 -25.86 -21.35
CA SER A 125 -6.47 -25.00 -22.04
C SER A 125 -6.65 -23.64 -21.35
N LEU A 126 -6.24 -23.51 -20.08
CA LEU A 126 -6.29 -22.25 -19.35
C LEU A 126 -4.94 -21.56 -19.36
N SER A 127 -4.96 -20.25 -19.66
CA SER A 127 -3.76 -19.42 -19.58
C SER A 127 -3.22 -19.37 -18.14
N ARG A 128 -1.91 -19.11 -18.00
CA ARG A 128 -1.27 -18.91 -16.69
C ARG A 128 -1.89 -17.75 -15.93
N GLU A 129 -2.35 -16.73 -16.65
CA GLU A 129 -2.99 -15.55 -16.07
C GLU A 129 -4.32 -15.86 -15.41
N ILE A 130 -5.21 -16.62 -16.09
CA ILE A 130 -6.48 -17.04 -15.52
C ILE A 130 -6.25 -17.88 -14.26
N LYS A 131 -5.26 -18.79 -14.30
CA LYS A 131 -4.91 -19.61 -13.13
C LYS A 131 -4.35 -18.78 -11.98
N ARG A 132 -3.55 -17.75 -12.29
CA ARG A 132 -3.07 -16.77 -11.29
C ARG A 132 -4.27 -16.08 -10.64
N ARG A 133 -5.23 -15.59 -11.42
CA ARG A 133 -6.47 -14.98 -10.93
C ARG A 133 -7.29 -15.93 -10.06
N LEU A 134 -7.44 -17.21 -10.46
CA LEU A 134 -8.12 -18.21 -9.64
C LEU A 134 -7.44 -18.38 -8.27
N TYR A 135 -6.10 -18.42 -8.23
CA TYR A 135 -5.38 -18.48 -6.97
C TYR A 135 -5.60 -17.22 -6.12
N THR A 136 -5.40 -16.03 -6.68
CA THR A 136 -5.47 -14.76 -5.94
C THR A 136 -6.89 -14.43 -5.48
N SER A 137 -7.91 -14.80 -6.24
CA SER A 137 -9.31 -14.48 -5.93
C SER A 137 -10.04 -15.54 -5.10
N LEU A 138 -9.69 -16.83 -5.21
CA LEU A 138 -10.43 -17.91 -4.54
C LEU A 138 -9.66 -18.59 -3.41
N ILE A 139 -8.38 -18.87 -3.62
CA ILE A 139 -7.59 -19.64 -2.65
C ILE A 139 -6.92 -18.73 -1.63
N ARG A 140 -6.23 -17.69 -2.10
CA ARG A 140 -5.44 -16.78 -1.27
C ARG A 140 -6.26 -16.07 -0.18
N PRO A 141 -7.49 -15.59 -0.43
CA PRO A 141 -8.30 -14.93 0.61
C PRO A 141 -8.65 -15.87 1.78
N VAL A 142 -8.89 -17.16 1.50
CA VAL A 142 -9.22 -18.15 2.53
C VAL A 142 -8.04 -18.42 3.46
N ILE A 143 -6.82 -18.39 2.92
CA ILE A 143 -5.61 -18.50 3.74
C ILE A 143 -5.40 -17.23 4.56
N LEU A 144 -5.69 -16.05 4.00
CA LEU A 144 -5.41 -14.74 4.62
C LEU A 144 -6.51 -14.23 5.57
N TYR A 145 -7.57 -15.00 5.78
CA TYR A 145 -8.66 -14.60 6.67
C TYR A 145 -8.18 -14.52 8.12
N GLY A 146 -8.40 -13.38 8.78
CA GLY A 146 -7.98 -13.13 10.16
C GLY A 146 -6.47 -13.01 10.37
N SER A 147 -5.67 -13.03 9.28
CA SER A 147 -4.21 -13.14 9.39
C SER A 147 -3.52 -11.96 10.07
N GLU A 148 -4.17 -10.80 10.04
CA GLU A 148 -3.72 -9.57 10.66
C GLU A 148 -3.63 -9.61 12.18
N THR A 149 -4.31 -10.55 12.86
CA THR A 149 -4.26 -10.71 14.32
C THR A 149 -3.23 -11.76 14.75
N TRP A 150 -2.63 -12.50 13.82
CA TRP A 150 -1.84 -13.69 14.14
C TRP A 150 -0.45 -13.36 14.68
N ALA A 151 -0.10 -14.02 15.78
CA ALA A 151 1.24 -14.06 16.33
C ALA A 151 2.03 -15.27 15.77
N LEU A 152 2.37 -15.25 14.48
CA LEU A 152 3.03 -16.38 13.80
C LEU A 152 4.46 -16.62 14.27
N ARG A 153 4.83 -17.90 14.40
CA ARG A 153 6.23 -18.34 14.51
C ARG A 153 6.83 -18.47 13.11
N LYS A 154 8.16 -18.42 13.00
CA LYS A 154 8.84 -18.64 11.71
C LYS A 154 8.51 -20.00 11.09
N SER A 155 8.33 -21.02 11.92
CA SER A 155 7.88 -22.35 11.47
C SER A 155 6.49 -22.32 10.85
N ASP A 156 5.58 -21.48 11.35
CA ASP A 156 4.21 -21.38 10.84
C ASP A 156 4.16 -20.55 9.56
N GLU A 157 4.91 -19.45 9.50
CA GLU A 157 5.13 -18.66 8.29
C GLU A 157 5.68 -19.53 7.14
N ASN A 158 6.67 -20.38 7.44
CA ASN A 158 7.24 -21.31 6.46
C ASN A 158 6.21 -22.29 5.91
N LYS A 159 5.21 -22.73 6.69
CA LYS A 159 4.14 -23.61 6.18
C LYS A 159 3.32 -22.92 5.10
N PHE A 160 2.96 -21.64 5.30
CA PHE A 160 2.23 -20.87 4.30
C PHE A 160 3.07 -20.64 3.04
N LEU A 161 4.36 -20.32 3.18
CA LEU A 161 5.26 -20.16 2.03
C LEU A 161 5.42 -21.46 1.24
N ILE A 162 5.55 -22.60 1.91
CA ILE A 162 5.63 -23.92 1.23
C ILE A 162 4.35 -24.20 0.44
N LEU A 163 3.19 -23.91 1.04
CA LEU A 163 1.88 -24.08 0.44
C LEU A 163 1.71 -23.19 -0.80
N GLU A 164 2.00 -21.89 -0.71
CA GLU A 164 1.92 -20.96 -1.83
C GLU A 164 2.84 -21.42 -2.97
N ARG A 165 4.10 -21.74 -2.66
CA ARG A 165 5.06 -22.25 -3.65
C ARG A 165 4.67 -23.60 -4.27
N ARG A 166 3.81 -24.40 -3.62
CA ARG A 166 3.24 -25.62 -4.21
C ARG A 166 2.23 -25.24 -5.30
N ILE A 167 1.33 -24.31 -5.00
CA ILE A 167 0.31 -23.82 -5.94
C ILE A 167 0.97 -23.11 -7.12
N LEU A 168 1.88 -22.18 -6.88
CA LEU A 168 2.54 -21.40 -7.94
C LEU A 168 3.32 -22.32 -8.91
N ARG A 169 3.96 -23.38 -8.41
CA ARG A 169 4.61 -24.37 -9.29
C ARG A 169 3.62 -25.15 -10.14
N LYS A 170 2.42 -25.41 -9.63
CA LYS A 170 1.35 -26.04 -10.41
C LYS A 170 0.90 -25.11 -11.54
N ILE A 171 0.79 -23.81 -11.26
CA ILE A 171 0.35 -22.78 -12.22
C ILE A 171 1.41 -22.55 -13.32
N PHE A 172 2.66 -22.29 -12.92
CA PHE A 172 3.72 -21.88 -13.85
C PHE A 172 4.48 -23.05 -14.47
N GLY A 173 4.38 -24.25 -13.90
CA GLY A 173 5.02 -25.46 -14.40
C GLY A 173 6.56 -25.43 -14.31
N PRO A 174 7.23 -26.46 -14.87
CA PRO A 174 8.68 -26.55 -14.92
C PRO A 174 9.29 -25.53 -15.90
N ILE A 175 10.61 -25.40 -15.85
CA ILE A 175 11.40 -24.60 -16.79
C ILE A 175 12.43 -25.50 -17.47
N LYS A 176 12.70 -25.29 -18.76
CA LYS A 176 13.79 -25.95 -19.46
C LYS A 176 15.09 -25.22 -19.13
N ASP A 177 16.06 -25.96 -18.62
CA ASP A 177 17.39 -25.42 -18.35
C ASP A 177 18.15 -25.29 -19.68
N ASN A 178 18.58 -24.08 -20.03
CA ASN A 178 19.23 -23.84 -21.32
C ASN A 178 20.66 -24.40 -21.38
N ILE A 179 21.29 -24.64 -20.23
CA ILE A 179 22.66 -25.18 -20.15
C ILE A 179 22.61 -26.71 -20.25
N ILE A 180 21.71 -27.32 -19.48
CA ILE A 180 21.63 -28.78 -19.35
C ILE A 180 20.69 -29.39 -20.42
N GLY A 181 19.81 -28.58 -21.02
CA GLY A 181 18.83 -29.03 -22.01
C GLY A 181 17.61 -29.76 -21.42
N GLU A 182 17.59 -29.98 -20.10
CA GLU A 182 16.57 -30.76 -19.39
C GLU A 182 15.50 -29.90 -18.71
N TRP A 183 14.31 -30.47 -18.51
CA TRP A 183 13.25 -29.83 -17.74
C TRP A 183 13.49 -30.00 -16.25
N ARG A 184 13.53 -28.89 -15.51
CA ARG A 184 13.69 -28.88 -14.06
C ARG A 184 12.57 -28.16 -13.35
N ARG A 185 12.44 -28.45 -12.05
CA ARG A 185 11.57 -27.71 -11.14
C ARG A 185 12.07 -26.26 -10.99
N ARG A 186 11.15 -25.30 -11.00
CA ARG A 186 11.46 -23.89 -10.74
C ARG A 186 11.96 -23.67 -9.30
N LYS A 187 13.03 -22.88 -9.18
CA LYS A 187 13.61 -22.41 -7.91
C LYS A 187 12.65 -21.43 -7.23
N ASN A 188 12.85 -21.19 -5.93
CA ASN A 188 11.98 -20.28 -5.19
C ASN A 188 12.07 -18.84 -5.69
N ILE A 189 13.27 -18.38 -6.06
CA ILE A 189 13.50 -17.02 -6.57
C ILE A 189 12.80 -16.79 -7.92
N GLU A 190 12.94 -17.75 -8.85
CA GLU A 190 12.26 -17.74 -10.15
C GLU A 190 10.72 -17.69 -10.02
N LEU A 191 10.16 -18.33 -8.99
CA LEU A 191 8.72 -18.26 -8.74
C LEU A 191 8.28 -16.89 -8.23
N GLN A 192 9.10 -16.28 -7.37
CA GLN A 192 8.82 -14.95 -6.83
C GLN A 192 8.85 -13.91 -7.95
N GLU A 193 9.86 -13.97 -8.83
CA GLU A 193 9.99 -13.09 -10.00
C GLU A 193 8.82 -13.21 -10.97
N ILE A 194 8.36 -14.45 -11.26
CA ILE A 194 7.27 -14.68 -12.22
C ILE A 194 5.90 -14.34 -11.62
N PHE A 195 5.71 -14.63 -10.33
CA PHE A 195 4.47 -14.25 -9.64
C PHE A 195 4.34 -12.73 -9.54
N ASN A 196 5.48 -12.05 -9.30
CA ASN A 196 5.62 -10.60 -9.31
C ASN A 196 4.61 -9.90 -8.38
N GLU A 197 4.31 -10.52 -7.24
CA GLU A 197 3.45 -10.00 -6.18
C GLU A 197 4.07 -10.38 -4.84
N ASN A 198 3.70 -9.65 -3.78
CA ASN A 198 4.08 -10.01 -2.41
C ASN A 198 3.73 -11.48 -2.14
N ASN A 199 4.64 -12.24 -1.54
CA ASN A 199 4.30 -13.59 -1.11
C ASN A 199 3.33 -13.55 0.07
N ILE A 200 2.82 -14.71 0.47
CA ILE A 200 1.79 -14.77 1.51
C ILE A 200 2.29 -14.26 2.87
N ALA A 201 3.57 -14.48 3.20
CA ALA A 201 4.14 -14.00 4.46
C ALA A 201 4.24 -12.47 4.49
N GLU A 202 4.71 -11.87 3.38
CA GLU A 202 4.72 -10.41 3.19
C GLU A 202 3.31 -9.83 3.23
N THR A 203 2.33 -10.54 2.66
CA THR A 203 0.93 -10.10 2.68
C THR A 203 0.35 -10.11 4.09
N ILE A 204 0.66 -11.14 4.90
CA ILE A 204 0.26 -11.23 6.30
C ILE A 204 0.90 -10.07 7.10
N LYS A 205 2.20 -9.82 6.90
CA LYS A 205 2.91 -8.67 7.48
C LYS A 205 2.21 -7.35 7.11
N LYS A 206 1.93 -7.14 5.82
CA LYS A 206 1.21 -5.94 5.31
C LYS A 206 -0.14 -5.77 5.99
N LYS A 207 -0.98 -6.81 6.02
CA LYS A 207 -2.30 -6.78 6.68
C LYS A 207 -2.20 -6.48 8.17
N ARG A 208 -1.23 -7.06 8.87
CA ARG A 208 -0.97 -6.79 10.29
C ARG A 208 -0.58 -5.34 10.54
N LEU A 209 0.25 -4.74 9.69
CA LEU A 209 0.59 -3.31 9.77
C LEU A 209 -0.59 -2.40 9.44
N GLN A 210 -1.42 -2.75 8.45
CA GLN A 210 -2.67 -2.02 8.17
C GLN A 210 -3.57 -1.99 9.39
N TRP A 211 -3.78 -3.17 9.98
CA TRP A 211 -4.58 -3.33 11.18
C TRP A 211 -4.00 -2.59 12.37
N ALA A 212 -2.68 -2.64 12.57
CA ALA A 212 -2.03 -1.95 13.68
C ALA A 212 -2.23 -0.43 13.62
N GLY A 213 -2.01 0.19 12.45
CA GLY A 213 -2.25 1.62 12.29
C GLY A 213 -3.72 1.98 12.49
N HIS A 214 -4.60 1.17 11.90
CA HIS A 214 -6.03 1.35 12.01
C HIS A 214 -6.51 1.28 13.48
N ALA A 215 -6.04 0.29 14.24
CA ALA A 215 -6.47 0.06 15.62
C ALA A 215 -6.00 1.15 16.58
N ILE A 216 -4.82 1.74 16.36
CA ILE A 216 -4.32 2.88 17.15
C ILE A 216 -5.14 4.15 16.86
N ARG A 217 -5.49 4.40 15.61
CA ARG A 217 -6.28 5.57 15.20
C ARG A 217 -7.79 5.43 15.46
N SER A 218 -8.25 4.24 15.81
CA SER A 218 -9.67 3.99 16.02
C SER A 218 -10.22 4.83 17.18
N GLN A 219 -11.35 5.49 16.95
CA GLN A 219 -12.14 6.13 18.01
C GLN A 219 -12.89 5.10 18.87
N ASN A 220 -12.90 3.82 18.46
CA ASN A 220 -13.52 2.76 19.23
C ASN A 220 -12.74 2.53 20.53
N SER A 221 -13.41 2.83 21.64
CA SER A 221 -12.83 2.79 22.98
C SER A 221 -12.25 1.42 23.32
N LEU A 222 -12.82 0.32 22.82
CA LEU A 222 -12.43 -1.04 23.21
C LEU A 222 -11.11 -1.49 22.57
N LEU A 223 -10.93 -1.25 21.26
CA LEU A 223 -9.72 -1.67 20.52
C LEU A 223 -8.48 -0.94 21.03
N ARG A 224 -8.60 0.38 21.13
CA ARG A 224 -7.54 1.24 21.64
C ARG A 224 -7.22 0.92 23.09
N MET A 225 -8.25 0.70 23.92
CA MET A 225 -8.10 0.26 25.30
C MET A 225 -7.31 -1.05 25.42
N VAL A 226 -7.59 -2.06 24.59
CA VAL A 226 -6.85 -3.34 24.65
C VAL A 226 -5.39 -3.19 24.23
N LEU A 227 -5.09 -2.31 23.27
CA LEU A 227 -3.73 -2.08 22.78
C LEU A 227 -2.87 -1.17 23.69
N GLU A 228 -3.50 -0.26 24.42
CA GLU A 228 -2.83 0.69 25.32
C GLU A 228 -2.80 0.18 26.76
N GLN A 229 -3.93 -0.36 27.24
CA GLN A 229 -4.09 -0.84 28.60
C GLN A 229 -3.69 -2.30 28.69
N ASN A 230 -2.39 -2.52 28.91
CA ASN A 230 -1.87 -3.82 29.27
C ASN A 230 -2.67 -4.42 30.46
N PRO A 231 -2.88 -5.75 30.49
CA PRO A 231 -3.57 -6.41 31.58
C PRO A 231 -2.65 -6.39 32.81
N VAL A 232 -3.24 -6.46 33.99
CA VAL A 232 -2.51 -6.44 35.26
C VAL A 232 -1.76 -7.77 35.42
N GLY A 233 -0.42 -7.75 35.63
CA GLY A 233 0.41 -8.96 35.76
C GLY A 233 1.87 -8.81 35.29
N LYS A 234 2.73 -9.82 35.56
CA LYS A 234 4.15 -9.85 35.14
C LYS A 234 4.40 -10.92 34.06
N ARG A 235 5.48 -10.75 33.27
CA ARG A 235 5.89 -11.74 32.25
C ARG A 235 6.74 -12.83 32.91
N PRO A 236 6.55 -14.12 32.56
CA PRO A 236 7.45 -15.19 33.01
C PRO A 236 8.90 -14.93 32.63
N LEU A 237 9.81 -15.32 33.51
CA LEU A 237 11.24 -15.36 33.22
C LEU A 237 11.55 -16.47 32.20
N GLY A 238 12.55 -16.27 31.35
CA GLY A 238 13.01 -17.25 30.35
C GLY A 238 12.63 -16.89 28.91
N ARG A 239 12.08 -17.85 28.15
CA ARG A 239 11.68 -17.70 26.73
C ARG A 239 10.16 -17.57 26.61
N PRO A 240 9.58 -16.39 26.89
CA PRO A 240 8.14 -16.18 26.76
C PRO A 240 7.71 -16.24 25.29
N LYS A 241 6.43 -16.56 25.05
CA LYS A 241 5.84 -16.49 23.70
C LYS A 241 5.94 -15.07 23.13
N LEU A 242 5.97 -14.96 21.80
CA LEU A 242 5.96 -13.69 21.08
C LEU A 242 4.54 -13.12 21.02
N ARG A 243 4.37 -11.86 21.41
CA ARG A 243 3.10 -11.14 21.30
C ARG A 243 2.84 -10.70 19.88
N TRP A 244 1.58 -10.42 19.59
CA TRP A 244 1.23 -9.71 18.36
C TRP A 244 1.95 -8.36 18.25
N GLU A 245 1.98 -7.57 19.34
CA GLU A 245 2.74 -6.30 19.40
C GLU A 245 4.25 -6.50 19.21
N ASP A 246 4.82 -7.62 19.67
CA ASP A 246 6.24 -7.94 19.47
C ASP A 246 6.52 -8.18 17.97
N LEU A 247 5.56 -8.74 17.22
CA LEU A 247 5.67 -8.90 15.77
C LEU A 247 5.44 -7.59 15.02
N VAL A 248 4.50 -6.75 15.43
CA VAL A 248 4.33 -5.41 14.82
C VAL A 248 5.61 -4.60 14.94
N LYS A 249 6.25 -4.60 16.13
CA LYS A 249 7.54 -3.93 16.34
C LYS A 249 8.61 -4.48 15.41
N ARG A 250 8.76 -5.81 15.34
CA ARG A 250 9.71 -6.45 14.43
C ARG A 250 9.44 -6.13 12.97
N ASP A 251 8.17 -6.17 12.56
CA ASP A 251 7.78 -5.90 11.18
C ASP A 251 8.16 -4.48 10.77
N ILE A 252 8.07 -3.53 11.71
CA ILE A 252 8.43 -2.12 11.52
C ILE A 252 9.95 -1.94 11.56
N GLU A 253 10.64 -2.60 12.48
CA GLU A 253 12.10 -2.65 12.53
C GLU A 253 12.69 -3.22 11.22
N ASP A 254 12.11 -4.29 10.69
CA ASP A 254 12.48 -4.89 9.40
C ASP A 254 12.30 -3.91 8.23
N LEU A 255 11.40 -2.93 8.37
CA LEU A 255 11.16 -1.85 7.40
C LEU A 255 11.95 -0.58 7.72
N GLY A 256 12.88 -0.63 8.68
CA GLY A 256 13.71 0.50 9.08
C GLY A 256 12.98 1.56 9.92
N GLY A 257 11.81 1.23 10.48
CA GLY A 257 11.08 2.08 11.41
C GLY A 257 11.57 1.95 12.86
N GLY A 258 11.42 3.03 13.63
CA GLY A 258 11.87 3.10 15.02
C GLY A 258 10.96 2.38 16.02
N ALA A 259 11.42 2.26 17.27
CA ALA A 259 10.75 1.49 18.32
C ALA A 259 9.36 2.01 18.73
N ASN A 260 9.06 3.29 18.47
CA ASN A 260 7.83 3.95 18.92
C ASN A 260 6.75 4.02 17.84
N TRP A 261 6.40 2.86 17.30
CA TRP A 261 5.47 2.73 16.18
C TRP A 261 4.06 3.28 16.40
N LYS A 262 3.60 3.42 17.65
CA LYS A 262 2.24 3.90 17.95
C LYS A 262 2.09 5.37 17.58
N ASP A 263 3.11 6.18 17.82
CA ASP A 263 3.11 7.59 17.44
C ASP A 263 3.17 7.73 15.91
N LEU A 264 3.95 6.87 15.25
CA LEU A 264 3.99 6.80 13.78
C LEU A 264 2.63 6.43 13.20
N ALA A 265 1.93 5.50 13.84
CA ALA A 265 0.60 5.08 13.46
C ALA A 265 -0.45 6.19 13.64
N MET A 266 -0.23 7.22 14.46
CA MET A 266 -1.20 8.31 14.60
C MET A 266 -1.28 9.16 13.33
N ASN A 267 -0.15 9.37 12.64
CA ASN A 267 -0.14 10.00 11.33
C ASN A 267 -0.57 8.96 10.28
N ARG A 268 -1.82 9.05 9.81
CA ARG A 268 -2.41 8.10 8.85
C ARG A 268 -1.58 7.98 7.57
N ASP A 269 -1.04 9.10 7.15
CA ASP A 269 -0.41 9.33 5.87
C ASP A 269 1.03 8.86 5.86
N ALA A 270 1.81 9.26 6.86
CA ALA A 270 3.12 8.69 7.13
C ALA A 270 3.04 7.17 7.35
N TRP A 271 2.01 6.67 8.04
CA TRP A 271 1.78 5.23 8.19
C TRP A 271 1.43 4.54 6.87
N ARG A 272 0.64 5.20 6.01
CA ARG A 272 0.20 4.67 4.70
C ARG A 272 1.32 4.69 3.66
N ILE A 273 2.27 5.60 3.76
CA ILE A 273 3.35 5.73 2.78
C ILE A 273 4.65 5.09 3.29
N GLY A 274 4.99 5.24 4.57
CA GLY A 274 6.25 4.74 5.13
C GLY A 274 6.44 3.23 5.12
N TYR A 275 5.35 2.45 5.10
CA TYR A 275 5.39 0.98 5.31
C TYR A 275 4.55 0.18 4.32
N PHE A 276 3.97 0.82 3.31
CA PHE A 276 3.24 0.15 2.25
C PHE A 276 3.95 0.27 0.90
N ASP A 277 3.75 -0.78 0.12
CA ASP A 277 4.20 -0.96 -1.26
C ASP A 277 4.07 0.33 -2.10
N PHE A 278 5.21 0.88 -2.54
CA PHE A 278 5.26 2.03 -3.45
C PHE A 278 5.01 1.63 -4.91
N SER A 279 4.95 0.33 -5.21
CA SER A 279 4.40 -0.10 -6.49
C SER A 279 2.97 0.42 -6.61
N ASN A 280 2.68 1.17 -7.68
CA ASN A 280 1.37 1.78 -7.95
C ASN A 280 1.05 3.06 -7.15
N LYS A 281 2.05 3.85 -6.76
CA LYS A 281 1.86 5.20 -6.18
C LYS A 281 2.11 6.31 -7.19
N ILE A 282 1.28 7.34 -7.14
CA ILE A 282 1.36 8.53 -7.99
C ILE A 282 1.78 9.71 -7.13
N ILE A 283 3.03 10.14 -7.27
CA ILE A 283 3.58 11.29 -6.56
C ILE A 283 3.58 12.47 -7.53
N CYS A 284 3.06 13.61 -7.11
CA CYS A 284 3.01 14.81 -7.94
C CYS A 284 4.03 15.82 -7.44
N TYR A 285 4.97 16.19 -8.30
CA TYR A 285 6.01 17.16 -8.01
C TYR A 285 5.46 18.58 -8.22
N TYR A 286 5.56 19.40 -7.19
CA TYR A 286 5.08 20.78 -7.19
C TYR A 286 6.23 21.71 -6.78
N GLN A 287 6.56 22.65 -7.64
CA GLN A 287 7.63 23.60 -7.40
C GLN A 287 7.10 24.89 -6.79
N GLY A 288 6.01 25.46 -7.29
CA GLY A 288 5.57 26.79 -6.87
C GLY A 288 6.51 27.91 -7.35
N THR A 289 6.28 29.14 -6.87
CA THR A 289 6.82 30.37 -7.50
C THR A 289 8.11 30.90 -6.87
N ARG A 290 8.91 30.06 -6.20
CA ARG A 290 10.13 30.55 -5.55
C ARG A 290 11.25 30.77 -6.56
N ASP A 291 11.71 32.02 -6.58
CA ASP A 291 12.84 32.63 -7.30
C ASP A 291 13.76 31.70 -8.15
N GLN A 292 13.66 31.87 -9.48
CA GLN A 292 14.74 32.08 -10.48
C GLN A 292 14.82 31.17 -11.73
N VAL A 293 15.22 31.82 -12.84
CA VAL A 293 15.71 31.35 -14.16
C VAL A 293 14.68 30.91 -15.20
N LEU A 294 13.65 30.14 -14.85
CA LEU A 294 12.63 29.69 -15.81
C LEU A 294 11.26 30.29 -15.47
N PRO A 295 10.43 30.69 -16.46
CA PRO A 295 9.09 31.20 -16.19
C PRO A 295 8.21 30.07 -15.64
N VAL A 296 8.05 30.01 -14.32
CA VAL A 296 7.10 29.12 -13.66
C VAL A 296 5.80 29.89 -13.44
N GLN A 297 4.68 29.31 -13.84
CA GLN A 297 3.37 29.95 -13.69
C GLN A 297 2.86 29.81 -12.25
N HIS A 298 2.03 30.75 -11.81
CA HIS A 298 1.45 30.73 -10.46
C HIS A 298 0.30 29.71 -10.38
N LEU A 299 0.62 28.45 -10.13
CA LEU A 299 -0.35 27.39 -9.82
C LEU A 299 -0.72 27.43 -8.33
N ASP A 300 -2.02 27.45 -8.01
CA ASP A 300 -2.50 27.27 -6.64
C ASP A 300 -2.38 25.78 -6.25
N PRO A 301 -1.69 25.42 -5.14
CA PRO A 301 -1.57 24.03 -4.69
C PRO A 301 -2.91 23.29 -4.56
N ARG A 302 -4.00 24.01 -4.25
CA ARG A 302 -5.36 23.43 -4.12
C ARG A 302 -5.95 22.96 -5.44
N SER A 303 -5.36 23.38 -6.56
CA SER A 303 -5.77 22.97 -7.90
C SER A 303 -5.06 21.69 -8.37
N LEU A 304 -4.09 21.17 -7.58
CA LEU A 304 -3.42 19.92 -7.91
C LEU A 304 -4.43 18.75 -7.95
N PRO A 305 -4.31 17.82 -8.91
CA PRO A 305 -5.26 16.72 -9.07
C PRO A 305 -5.44 15.87 -7.81
N ASP A 306 -6.67 15.44 -7.55
CA ASP A 306 -7.02 14.62 -6.39
C ASP A 306 -6.35 13.23 -6.46
N GLU A 307 -6.04 12.75 -7.66
CA GLU A 307 -5.43 11.45 -7.94
C GLU A 307 -3.96 11.34 -7.50
N CYS A 308 -3.29 12.46 -7.17
CA CYS A 308 -1.97 12.42 -6.54
C CYS A 308 -2.07 11.78 -5.14
N ASP A 309 -1.39 10.64 -4.92
CA ASP A 309 -1.33 9.95 -3.62
C ASP A 309 -0.53 10.75 -2.57
N ALA A 310 0.46 11.53 -3.04
CA ALA A 310 1.35 12.38 -2.27
C ALA A 310 1.84 13.55 -3.14
N ILE A 311 2.29 14.63 -2.50
CA ILE A 311 2.90 15.79 -3.16
C ILE A 311 4.39 15.83 -2.78
N CYS A 312 5.28 15.98 -3.76
CA CYS A 312 6.68 16.31 -3.52
C CYS A 312 6.88 17.81 -3.77
N TYR A 313 7.12 18.59 -2.71
CA TYR A 313 7.36 20.03 -2.76
C TYR A 313 8.86 20.32 -2.83
N VAL A 314 9.29 21.13 -3.80
CA VAL A 314 10.73 21.23 -4.12
C VAL A 314 11.36 22.60 -3.97
N SER A 315 10.59 23.60 -3.55
CA SER A 315 11.10 24.95 -3.31
C SER A 315 11.63 25.13 -1.87
N MET A 316 12.45 24.18 -1.40
CA MET A 316 13.18 24.26 -0.14
C MET A 316 14.67 24.02 -0.41
N VAL A 317 15.52 24.94 0.06
CA VAL A 317 16.97 24.86 -0.12
C VAL A 317 17.62 24.94 1.26
N ILE A 318 18.64 24.12 1.49
CA ILE A 318 19.48 24.18 2.70
C ILE A 318 20.92 24.55 2.32
N ASP A 319 21.53 25.46 3.06
CA ASP A 319 22.93 25.84 2.82
C ASP A 319 23.92 24.95 3.61
N GLN A 320 25.22 25.24 3.51
CA GLN A 320 26.27 24.54 4.27
C GLN A 320 26.19 24.75 5.79
N GLU A 321 25.58 25.83 6.26
CA GLU A 321 25.37 26.11 7.69
C GLU A 321 24.09 25.45 8.23
N SER A 322 23.41 24.64 7.40
CA SER A 322 22.15 24.00 7.72
C SER A 322 21.00 24.99 7.95
N VAL A 323 21.03 26.15 7.30
CA VAL A 323 19.91 27.10 7.32
C VAL A 323 18.92 26.71 6.24
N ILE A 324 17.66 26.51 6.64
CA ILE A 324 16.54 26.25 5.73
C ILE A 324 16.07 27.59 5.16
N ASP A 325 16.12 27.70 3.85
CA ASP A 325 15.46 28.77 3.10
C ASP A 325 14.26 28.17 2.37
N VAL A 326 13.07 28.70 2.61
CA VAL A 326 11.77 28.23 2.11
C VAL A 326 10.72 29.35 2.16
N ASP A 327 9.83 29.37 1.17
CA ASP A 327 8.63 30.21 1.23
C ASP A 327 7.61 29.54 2.17
N GLU A 328 7.46 30.08 3.38
CA GLU A 328 6.56 29.52 4.41
C GLU A 328 5.08 29.63 4.04
N ASP A 329 4.68 30.62 3.23
CA ASP A 329 3.28 30.81 2.83
C ASP A 329 2.87 29.75 1.79
N ILE A 330 3.73 29.49 0.81
CA ILE A 330 3.54 28.40 -0.16
C ILE A 330 3.59 27.04 0.55
N LEU A 331 4.61 26.82 1.40
CA LEU A 331 4.72 25.58 2.17
C LEU A 331 3.49 25.36 3.06
N GLY A 332 2.98 26.40 3.72
CA GLY A 332 1.74 26.35 4.50
C GLY A 332 0.53 25.96 3.65
N SER A 333 0.43 26.48 2.43
CA SER A 333 -0.64 26.16 1.49
C SER A 333 -0.57 24.70 1.00
N VAL A 334 0.63 24.21 0.73
CA VAL A 334 0.87 22.81 0.32
C VAL A 334 0.59 21.84 1.48
N THR A 335 1.05 22.17 2.68
CA THR A 335 0.88 21.32 3.89
C THR A 335 -0.53 21.35 4.46
N ALA A 336 -1.37 22.29 4.02
CA ALA A 336 -2.80 22.31 4.31
C ALA A 336 -3.62 21.34 3.44
N LEU A 337 -3.04 20.77 2.38
CA LEU A 337 -3.70 19.74 1.57
C LEU A 337 -3.89 18.46 2.42
N ASP A 338 -5.01 17.76 2.24
CA ASP A 338 -5.24 16.42 2.85
C ASP A 338 -4.45 15.33 2.12
N LYS A 339 -3.14 15.56 1.98
CA LYS A 339 -2.18 14.70 1.28
C LYS A 339 -0.86 14.65 2.04
N SER A 340 -0.11 13.58 1.83
CA SER A 340 1.23 13.46 2.38
C SER A 340 2.19 14.35 1.62
N ILE A 341 2.91 15.21 2.34
CA ILE A 341 3.88 16.14 1.76
C ILE A 341 5.29 15.60 1.96
N ILE A 342 5.98 15.32 0.88
CA ILE A 342 7.41 15.03 0.84
C ILE A 342 8.09 16.33 0.40
N VAL A 343 9.19 16.70 1.03
CA VAL A 343 9.95 17.89 0.63
C VAL A 343 11.28 17.47 0.02
N ALA A 344 11.59 17.95 -1.18
CA ALA A 344 12.92 17.78 -1.75
C ALA A 344 13.92 18.62 -0.96
N LEU A 345 14.93 17.94 -0.42
CA LEU A 345 16.03 18.53 0.31
C LEU A 345 17.14 18.84 -0.69
N GLU A 346 17.05 20.00 -1.32
CA GLU A 346 18.10 20.52 -2.20
C GLU A 346 19.12 21.32 -1.40
N ARG A 347 20.40 21.23 -1.78
CA ARG A 347 21.46 22.05 -1.20
C ARG A 347 21.86 23.17 -2.14
N ALA A 348 22.18 24.34 -1.59
CA ALA A 348 22.63 25.49 -2.37
C ALA A 348 23.87 25.18 -3.23
N GLU A 349 24.76 24.32 -2.73
CA GLU A 349 26.00 23.91 -3.42
C GLU A 349 25.85 22.55 -4.13
N TYR A 350 24.61 22.13 -4.37
CA TYR A 350 24.25 20.89 -5.06
C TYR A 350 25.02 19.67 -4.51
N TYR A 351 25.77 18.98 -5.37
CA TYR A 351 26.50 17.77 -5.03
C TYR A 351 27.63 18.01 -4.01
N SER A 352 28.36 19.12 -4.13
CA SER A 352 29.47 19.43 -3.22
C SER A 352 29.02 19.74 -1.79
N GLY A 353 27.81 20.28 -1.61
CA GLY A 353 27.24 20.58 -0.29
C GLY A 353 27.07 19.32 0.57
N TRP A 354 26.76 18.18 -0.04
CA TRP A 354 26.64 16.91 0.66
C TRP A 354 27.97 16.43 1.25
N SER A 355 29.07 16.62 0.54
CA SER A 355 30.37 16.16 1.06
C SER A 355 30.81 16.96 2.29
N ALA A 356 30.47 18.25 2.36
CA ALA A 356 30.86 19.11 3.47
C ALA A 356 30.23 18.69 4.82
N ILE A 357 29.00 18.15 4.80
CA ILE A 357 28.19 17.91 5.99
C ILE A 357 28.10 16.43 6.40
N LEU A 358 28.39 15.51 5.48
CA LEU A 358 28.28 14.07 5.74
C LEU A 358 29.52 13.54 6.49
N THR A 359 29.28 12.97 7.67
CA THR A 359 30.31 12.30 8.47
C THR A 359 29.94 10.85 8.78
N LYS A 360 30.91 10.06 9.26
CA LYS A 360 30.70 8.65 9.65
C LYS A 360 29.67 8.46 10.75
N ASP A 361 29.50 9.48 11.60
CA ASP A 361 28.55 9.49 12.72
C ASP A 361 27.22 10.19 12.36
N GLY A 362 27.06 10.61 11.09
CA GLY A 362 25.95 11.41 10.60
C GLY A 362 26.14 12.91 10.83
N ASN A 363 25.04 13.66 10.94
CA ASN A 363 24.99 15.05 11.39
C ASN A 363 23.79 15.22 12.35
N ALA A 364 24.03 15.08 13.65
CA ALA A 364 22.96 15.04 14.66
C ALA A 364 22.18 16.37 14.76
N GLU A 365 22.88 17.48 14.55
CA GLU A 365 22.34 18.83 14.65
C GLU A 365 21.39 19.11 13.47
N GLU A 366 21.87 18.90 12.24
CA GLU A 366 21.04 19.07 11.04
C GLU A 366 19.85 18.10 11.04
N THR A 367 20.07 16.82 11.39
CA THR A 367 18.98 15.84 11.42
C THR A 367 17.94 16.11 12.51
N GLN A 368 18.32 16.72 13.64
CA GLN A 368 17.37 17.17 14.66
C GLN A 368 16.58 18.38 14.16
N MET A 369 17.25 19.36 13.55
CA MET A 369 16.62 20.57 13.02
C MET A 369 15.62 20.23 11.89
N LEU A 370 16.00 19.37 10.94
CA LEU A 370 15.08 18.83 9.92
C LEU A 370 13.90 18.07 10.54
N CYS A 371 14.12 17.39 11.67
CA CYS A 371 13.05 16.70 12.40
C CYS A 371 12.00 17.66 12.94
N ASP A 372 12.46 18.73 13.56
CA ASP A 372 11.61 19.69 14.23
C ASP A 372 10.86 20.53 13.20
N PHE A 373 11.55 20.91 12.12
CA PHE A 373 10.93 21.53 10.95
C PHE A 373 9.81 20.64 10.37
N ALA A 374 10.07 19.34 10.19
CA ALA A 374 9.06 18.44 9.65
C ALA A 374 7.83 18.30 10.57
N LYS A 375 8.02 18.26 11.89
CA LYS A 375 6.89 18.21 12.84
C LYS A 375 6.10 19.52 12.85
N GLN A 376 6.80 20.65 12.80
CA GLN A 376 6.20 21.98 12.82
C GLN A 376 5.29 22.20 11.60
N HIS A 377 5.75 21.80 10.42
CA HIS A 377 5.04 22.02 9.16
C HIS A 377 4.25 20.79 8.67
N ASN A 378 4.09 19.75 9.51
CA ASN A 378 3.38 18.52 9.14
C ASN A 378 3.92 17.85 7.86
N ILE A 379 5.23 17.88 7.67
CA ILE A 379 5.91 17.23 6.54
C ILE A 379 6.02 15.73 6.81
N ALA A 380 5.62 14.92 5.83
CA ALA A 380 5.63 13.46 5.93
C ALA A 380 6.99 12.84 5.60
N GLY A 381 7.86 13.54 4.86
CA GLY A 381 9.16 13.01 4.46
C GLY A 381 10.09 13.98 3.74
N TYR A 382 11.30 13.50 3.48
CA TYR A 382 12.30 14.20 2.67
C TYR A 382 12.78 13.33 1.50
N GLU A 383 12.95 13.97 0.35
CA GLU A 383 13.67 13.45 -0.79
C GLU A 383 15.08 14.04 -0.82
N LEU A 384 16.10 13.19 -0.69
CA LEU A 384 17.49 13.64 -0.75
C LEU A 384 17.91 13.76 -2.22
N CYS A 385 18.06 15.01 -2.68
CA CYS A 385 18.36 15.34 -4.07
C CYS A 385 19.85 15.62 -4.29
N ASN A 386 20.28 15.62 -5.55
CA ASN A 386 21.64 16.01 -5.97
C ASN A 386 22.77 15.21 -5.29
N LEU A 387 22.54 13.93 -4.99
CA LEU A 387 23.55 13.02 -4.43
C LEU A 387 24.55 12.49 -5.46
N SER A 388 24.48 12.95 -6.71
CA SER A 388 25.40 12.62 -7.80
C SER A 388 25.89 13.86 -8.53
N PRO A 389 27.13 13.84 -9.05
CA PRO A 389 27.60 14.92 -9.89
C PRO A 389 26.76 15.03 -11.17
N LYS A 390 26.59 16.25 -11.68
CA LYS A 390 25.87 16.47 -12.95
C LYS A 390 26.77 16.06 -14.13
N TYR A 391 26.18 15.41 -15.13
CA TYR A 391 26.77 15.11 -16.44
C TYR A 391 28.00 14.17 -16.49
N ASN A 392 28.32 13.42 -15.42
CA ASN A 392 29.45 12.48 -15.42
C ASN A 392 30.83 13.10 -15.73
N VAL A 393 30.97 14.41 -15.44
CA VAL A 393 32.21 15.17 -15.68
C VAL A 393 33.10 15.24 -14.42
N GLU A 394 32.49 15.17 -13.24
CA GLU A 394 33.19 15.26 -11.96
C GLU A 394 33.47 13.88 -11.35
N ALA A 395 34.58 13.78 -10.61
CA ALA A 395 34.92 12.55 -9.89
C ALA A 395 33.89 12.29 -8.78
N VAL A 396 33.48 11.02 -8.66
CA VAL A 396 32.59 10.59 -7.57
C VAL A 396 33.30 10.81 -6.23
N ASP A 397 32.68 11.60 -5.37
CA ASP A 397 33.13 11.78 -3.99
C ASP A 397 32.66 10.59 -3.14
N LYS A 398 33.64 9.77 -2.75
CA LYS A 398 33.42 8.59 -1.90
C LYS A 398 32.84 8.95 -0.53
N ASN A 399 33.06 10.18 -0.06
CA ASN A 399 32.53 10.65 1.21
C ASN A 399 31.00 10.61 1.22
N VAL A 400 30.37 11.08 0.14
CA VAL A 400 28.90 11.11 0.01
C VAL A 400 28.34 9.68 0.08
N ALA A 401 28.86 8.76 -0.73
CA ALA A 401 28.34 7.40 -0.79
C ALA A 401 28.53 6.60 0.51
N ILE A 402 29.64 6.82 1.23
CA ILE A 402 29.92 6.11 2.49
C ILE A 402 29.05 6.68 3.63
N ASN A 403 28.88 8.00 3.69
CA ASN A 403 28.32 8.68 4.85
C ASN A 403 26.85 9.08 4.73
N ILE A 404 26.25 8.97 3.53
CA ILE A 404 24.80 9.18 3.35
C ILE A 404 23.95 8.17 4.15
N ILE A 405 24.40 6.91 4.25
CA ILE A 405 23.67 5.87 5.00
C ILE A 405 23.66 6.16 6.51
N PRO A 406 24.80 6.46 7.17
CA PRO A 406 24.81 6.96 8.55
C PRO A 406 23.88 8.15 8.78
N TYR A 407 23.90 9.13 7.87
CA TYR A 407 23.02 10.30 7.94
C TYR A 407 21.53 9.92 7.89
N ILE A 408 21.12 9.10 6.92
CA ILE A 408 19.73 8.60 6.82
C ILE A 408 19.34 7.81 8.08
N LYS A 409 20.23 6.94 8.59
CA LYS A 409 19.98 6.17 9.83
C LYS A 409 19.75 7.10 11.02
N GLN A 410 20.51 8.19 11.11
CA GLN A 410 20.35 9.18 12.16
C GLN A 410 19.06 9.96 12.00
N LEU A 411 18.74 10.46 10.80
CA LEU A 411 17.48 11.15 10.53
C LEU A 411 16.27 10.28 10.88
N LYS A 412 16.27 9.00 10.49
CA LYS A 412 15.22 8.04 10.87
C LYS A 412 15.19 7.72 12.37
N LYS A 413 16.34 7.77 13.04
CA LYS A 413 16.40 7.60 14.51
C LYS A 413 15.75 8.79 15.21
N MET A 414 15.99 10.01 14.72
CA MET A 414 15.42 11.25 15.27
C MET A 414 13.91 11.35 14.96
N CYS A 415 13.51 10.99 13.75
CA CYS A 415 12.14 11.10 13.25
C CYS A 415 11.73 9.79 12.56
N PRO A 416 11.29 8.78 13.34
CA PRO A 416 10.99 7.49 12.74
C PRO A 416 9.77 7.48 11.82
N PHE A 417 9.00 8.58 11.76
CA PHE A 417 7.83 8.73 10.88
C PHE A 417 8.19 9.21 9.49
N LEU A 418 9.40 9.76 9.29
CA LEU A 418 9.76 10.36 8.01
C LEU A 418 9.89 9.29 6.92
N ILE A 419 9.19 9.55 5.82
CA ILE A 419 9.48 8.93 4.53
C ILE A 419 10.83 9.49 4.08
N ILE A 420 11.83 8.63 3.91
CA ILE A 420 13.12 9.04 3.35
C ILE A 420 13.30 8.36 2.02
N THR A 421 13.44 9.16 0.99
CA THR A 421 13.72 8.74 -0.38
C THR A 421 14.99 9.41 -0.88
N VAL A 422 15.59 8.82 -1.90
CA VAL A 422 16.78 9.33 -2.56
C VAL A 422 16.49 9.37 -4.06
N ALA A 423 16.78 10.51 -4.67
CA ALA A 423 16.81 10.64 -6.12
C ALA A 423 18.07 9.94 -6.66
N ILE A 424 17.89 8.99 -7.57
CA ILE A 424 18.93 8.18 -8.19
C ILE A 424 19.07 8.56 -9.65
N ALA A 425 20.25 9.03 -10.03
CA ALA A 425 20.59 9.29 -11.41
C ALA A 425 20.64 8.00 -12.26
N THR A 426 20.19 8.09 -13.51
CA THR A 426 19.95 6.95 -14.42
C THR A 426 21.16 6.51 -15.23
N PHE A 427 22.29 7.22 -15.15
CA PHE A 427 23.50 6.89 -15.91
C PHE A 427 24.06 5.50 -15.55
N PRO A 428 24.34 4.61 -16.53
CA PRO A 428 24.83 3.26 -16.26
C PRO A 428 26.14 3.22 -15.47
N SER A 429 27.01 4.20 -15.70
CA SER A 429 28.28 4.38 -14.96
C SER A 429 28.05 4.62 -13.47
N TYR A 430 26.97 5.29 -13.09
CA TYR A 430 26.61 5.54 -11.70
C TYR A 430 25.91 4.33 -11.07
N LEU A 431 24.95 3.73 -11.78
CA LEU A 431 24.21 2.56 -11.29
C LEU A 431 25.12 1.35 -11.03
N SER A 432 26.15 1.16 -11.85
CA SER A 432 27.12 0.06 -11.71
C SER A 432 28.25 0.37 -10.70
N ASN A 433 28.40 1.62 -10.28
CA ASN A 433 29.46 2.03 -9.36
C ASN A 433 29.05 1.79 -7.90
N LYS A 434 29.65 0.77 -7.27
CA LYS A 434 29.42 0.44 -5.85
C LYS A 434 29.95 1.50 -4.88
N GLU A 435 30.87 2.36 -5.32
CA GLU A 435 31.33 3.52 -4.57
C GLU A 435 30.38 4.71 -4.70
N MET A 436 29.34 4.62 -5.53
CA MET A 436 28.30 5.64 -5.70
C MET A 436 27.06 5.27 -4.89
N TYR A 437 26.48 4.10 -5.19
CA TYR A 437 25.28 3.61 -4.53
C TYR A 437 25.51 2.22 -3.92
N ASN A 438 25.47 2.13 -2.59
CA ASN A 438 25.44 0.85 -1.91
C ASN A 438 24.00 0.38 -1.71
N PHE A 439 23.39 -0.15 -2.77
CA PHE A 439 21.98 -0.58 -2.75
C PHE A 439 21.67 -1.62 -1.67
N ASN A 440 22.63 -2.49 -1.32
CA ASN A 440 22.44 -3.48 -0.24
C ASN A 440 22.12 -2.82 1.11
N GLU A 441 22.78 -1.72 1.43
CA GLU A 441 22.52 -0.95 2.66
C GLU A 441 21.37 0.04 2.49
N LEU A 442 21.30 0.74 1.35
CA LEU A 442 20.22 1.68 1.04
C LEU A 442 18.84 1.01 1.08
N ASN A 443 18.72 -0.23 0.58
CA ASN A 443 17.48 -1.00 0.62
C ASN A 443 16.94 -1.20 2.05
N LYS A 444 17.81 -1.19 3.06
CA LYS A 444 17.44 -1.38 4.47
C LYS A 444 16.94 -0.10 5.12
N VAL A 445 17.41 1.06 4.63
CA VAL A 445 17.18 2.36 5.29
C VAL A 445 16.24 3.27 4.52
N LEU A 446 16.11 3.12 3.20
CA LEU A 446 15.22 3.94 2.39
C LEU A 446 13.80 3.40 2.37
N THR A 447 12.86 4.32 2.27
CA THR A 447 11.44 4.03 2.12
C THR A 447 11.14 3.64 0.67
N TYR A 448 11.56 4.46 -0.28
CA TYR A 448 11.59 4.16 -1.72
C TYR A 448 12.78 4.87 -2.39
N TYR A 449 12.98 4.62 -3.68
CA TYR A 449 13.92 5.30 -4.55
C TYR A 449 13.13 6.07 -5.60
N ASP A 450 13.46 7.34 -5.82
CA ASP A 450 13.04 8.00 -7.05
C ASP A 450 14.12 7.82 -8.10
N ILE A 451 13.76 7.25 -9.25
CA ILE A 451 14.66 7.12 -10.38
C ILE A 451 14.46 8.35 -11.26
N ASP A 452 15.43 9.26 -11.21
CA ASP A 452 15.39 10.52 -11.93
C ASP A 452 15.63 10.27 -13.43
N THR A 453 14.55 10.26 -14.19
CA THR A 453 14.60 10.19 -15.65
C THR A 453 14.57 11.58 -16.30
N GLY A 454 14.37 12.66 -15.55
CA GLY A 454 14.20 14.01 -16.10
C GLY A 454 15.37 14.47 -16.96
N ALA A 455 16.59 14.04 -16.61
CA ALA A 455 17.83 14.33 -17.32
C ALA A 455 18.36 13.18 -18.19
N LEU A 456 17.49 12.24 -18.61
CA LEU A 456 17.92 11.03 -19.34
C LEU A 456 18.62 11.36 -20.67
N ASN A 457 18.11 12.36 -21.39
CA ASN A 457 18.71 12.85 -22.64
C ASN A 457 18.59 14.37 -22.73
N GLY A 458 19.50 14.99 -23.49
CA GLY A 458 19.31 16.37 -23.96
C GLY A 458 18.26 16.45 -25.06
N CYS A 459 17.75 17.66 -25.33
CA CYS A 459 16.81 17.85 -26.42
C CYS A 459 17.47 17.53 -27.78
N ASN A 460 16.84 16.67 -28.57
CA ASN A 460 17.19 16.37 -29.96
C ASN A 460 15.91 16.41 -30.83
N PRO A 461 15.72 17.41 -31.71
CA PRO A 461 14.48 17.60 -32.46
C PRO A 461 14.39 16.63 -33.65
N GLU A 462 15.53 16.07 -34.10
CA GLU A 462 15.54 15.00 -35.10
C GLU A 462 14.86 13.73 -34.60
N LEU A 463 14.61 13.64 -33.29
CA LEU A 463 13.98 12.52 -32.61
C LEU A 463 12.78 13.03 -31.79
N TYR A 464 11.61 13.08 -32.45
CA TYR A 464 10.33 13.58 -31.92
C TYR A 464 9.72 12.72 -30.77
N ASN A 465 10.49 12.42 -29.72
CA ASN A 465 10.08 11.56 -28.60
C ASN A 465 10.34 12.16 -27.20
N GLY A 466 10.63 13.47 -27.15
CA GLY A 466 10.96 14.18 -25.91
C GLY A 466 12.25 13.70 -25.25
N LEU A 467 12.50 14.15 -24.01
CA LEU A 467 13.75 13.86 -23.29
C LEU A 467 13.86 12.42 -22.76
N THR A 468 12.75 11.69 -22.67
CA THR A 468 12.65 10.39 -21.99
C THR A 468 11.95 9.32 -22.83
N PRO A 469 12.49 8.92 -23.99
CA PRO A 469 11.87 7.92 -24.84
C PRO A 469 11.79 6.54 -24.15
N ILE A 470 10.75 5.76 -24.44
CA ILE A 470 10.62 4.39 -23.89
C ILE A 470 11.70 3.48 -24.47
N THR A 471 11.81 3.49 -25.81
CA THR A 471 12.77 2.67 -26.57
C THR A 471 14.00 3.49 -26.93
N LYS A 472 15.18 2.87 -26.84
CA LYS A 472 16.45 3.47 -27.29
C LYS A 472 16.49 3.66 -28.80
N SER A 473 17.24 4.65 -29.29
CA SER A 473 17.53 4.81 -30.72
C SER A 473 18.66 3.88 -31.18
N ALA A 474 18.88 3.81 -32.50
CA ALA A 474 19.98 3.03 -33.05
C ALA A 474 21.34 3.61 -32.61
N PRO A 475 22.37 2.78 -32.38
CA PRO A 475 23.72 3.26 -32.04
C PRO A 475 24.27 4.19 -33.14
N GLY A 476 24.75 5.38 -32.75
CA GLY A 476 25.27 6.38 -33.68
C GLY A 476 25.38 7.77 -33.03
N GLU A 477 25.56 8.82 -33.85
CA GLU A 477 25.65 10.23 -33.39
C GLU A 477 24.34 10.70 -32.71
N ASN A 478 23.21 10.07 -33.03
CA ASN A 478 21.87 10.39 -32.50
C ASN A 478 21.37 9.34 -31.48
N TYR A 479 22.26 8.81 -30.65
CA TYR A 479 21.89 7.83 -29.62
C TYR A 479 21.09 8.48 -28.47
N LEU A 480 19.89 7.95 -28.20
CA LEU A 480 19.06 8.29 -27.05
C LEU A 480 18.92 7.10 -26.12
N TYR A 481 19.19 7.32 -24.84
CA TYR A 481 18.92 6.37 -23.77
C TYR A 481 17.42 6.19 -23.61
N GLY A 482 16.98 4.93 -23.65
CA GLY A 482 15.58 4.56 -23.46
C GLY A 482 15.27 4.13 -22.02
N LEU A 483 14.02 4.33 -21.57
CA LEU A 483 13.55 3.85 -20.26
C LEU A 483 13.71 2.33 -20.10
N GLU A 484 13.59 1.55 -21.18
CA GLU A 484 13.85 0.10 -21.17
C GLU A 484 15.28 -0.24 -20.74
N GLU A 485 16.26 0.56 -21.19
CA GLU A 485 17.66 0.37 -20.85
C GLU A 485 17.94 0.75 -19.40
N VAL A 486 17.31 1.81 -18.88
CA VAL A 486 17.37 2.17 -17.46
C VAL A 486 16.88 0.99 -16.60
N ILE A 487 15.74 0.39 -16.96
CA ILE A 487 15.20 -0.78 -16.26
C ILE A 487 16.16 -1.98 -16.33
N GLU A 488 16.78 -2.25 -17.48
CA GLU A 488 17.75 -3.32 -17.65
C GLU A 488 19.00 -3.10 -16.78
N ASN A 489 19.52 -1.87 -16.74
CA ASN A 489 20.65 -1.51 -15.90
C ASN A 489 20.33 -1.67 -14.42
N LEU A 490 19.15 -1.22 -13.98
CA LEU A 490 18.70 -1.40 -12.60
C LEU A 490 18.57 -2.88 -12.22
N LYS A 491 18.10 -3.75 -13.12
CA LYS A 491 18.02 -5.21 -12.90
C LYS A 491 19.39 -5.86 -12.66
N ASN A 492 20.46 -5.24 -13.15
CA ASN A 492 21.83 -5.70 -12.94
C ASN A 492 22.45 -5.21 -11.60
N THR A 493 21.71 -4.45 -10.81
CA THR A 493 22.13 -3.97 -9.48
C THR A 493 21.42 -4.71 -8.35
N GLU A 494 21.85 -4.49 -7.11
CA GLU A 494 21.16 -5.01 -5.93
C GLU A 494 19.96 -4.14 -5.47
N ILE A 495 19.49 -3.16 -6.27
CA ILE A 495 18.36 -2.28 -5.91
C ILE A 495 17.05 -3.06 -5.75
N CYS A 496 16.25 -2.69 -4.76
CA CYS A 496 14.95 -3.33 -4.52
C CYS A 496 13.88 -2.79 -5.49
N PHE A 497 13.49 -3.60 -6.48
CA PHE A 497 12.51 -3.21 -7.51
C PHE A 497 11.13 -2.79 -6.96
N ASN A 498 10.70 -3.38 -5.84
CA ASN A 498 9.41 -3.04 -5.21
C ASN A 498 9.42 -1.66 -4.52
N LYS A 499 10.59 -1.00 -4.47
CA LYS A 499 10.80 0.32 -3.87
C LYS A 499 11.03 1.40 -4.93
N LEU A 500 10.80 1.13 -6.22
CA LEU A 500 11.09 2.11 -7.26
C LEU A 500 9.88 2.98 -7.59
N SER A 501 10.11 4.29 -7.64
CA SER A 501 9.32 5.28 -8.35
C SER A 501 10.14 5.79 -9.53
N PHE A 502 9.49 6.12 -10.64
CA PHE A 502 10.17 6.73 -11.79
C PHE A 502 9.61 8.11 -12.06
N SER A 503 10.50 9.09 -12.17
CA SER A 503 10.14 10.44 -12.57
C SER A 503 9.65 10.45 -14.03
N ILE A 504 8.56 11.17 -14.33
CA ILE A 504 7.99 11.37 -15.67
C ILE A 504 7.86 12.88 -15.92
N PRO A 505 8.72 13.46 -16.77
CA PRO A 505 8.74 14.91 -16.98
C PRO A 505 7.61 15.46 -17.84
N LEU A 506 6.86 16.42 -17.30
CA LEU A 506 5.89 17.29 -17.98
C LEU A 506 6.54 18.61 -18.41
N LEU A 507 7.63 18.53 -19.17
CA LEU A 507 8.39 19.70 -19.62
C LEU A 507 8.51 19.76 -21.13
N THR A 508 8.70 20.98 -21.63
CA THR A 508 9.09 21.27 -23.00
C THR A 508 10.51 21.86 -23.00
N SER A 509 11.25 21.67 -24.10
CA SER A 509 12.62 22.20 -24.23
C SER A 509 12.86 22.68 -25.66
N GLU A 510 13.46 23.86 -25.80
CA GLU A 510 13.83 24.48 -27.08
C GLU A 510 15.36 24.57 -27.21
N ILE A 511 15.91 24.12 -28.34
CA ILE A 511 17.36 24.09 -28.56
C ILE A 511 17.94 25.47 -28.88
N VAL A 512 17.20 26.30 -29.61
CA VAL A 512 17.73 27.54 -30.20
C VAL A 512 18.00 28.60 -29.13
N ASN A 513 17.04 28.83 -28.24
CA ASN A 513 17.16 29.85 -27.19
C ASN A 513 17.54 29.27 -25.82
N TYR A 514 17.75 27.95 -25.74
CA TYR A 514 17.95 27.22 -24.48
C TYR A 514 16.86 27.53 -23.45
N THR A 515 15.61 27.64 -23.91
CA THR A 515 14.45 27.91 -23.06
C THR A 515 13.68 26.61 -22.76
N SER A 516 12.89 26.62 -21.68
CA SER A 516 12.02 25.51 -21.31
C SER A 516 10.67 26.06 -20.81
N PRO A 517 9.83 26.59 -21.72
CA PRO A 517 8.55 27.16 -21.34
C PRO A 517 7.55 26.07 -20.93
N SER A 518 6.50 26.47 -20.21
CA SER A 518 5.41 25.55 -19.87
C SER A 518 4.56 25.21 -21.11
N TYR A 519 3.81 24.10 -21.05
CA TYR A 519 2.79 23.81 -22.06
C TYR A 519 1.76 24.94 -22.15
N THR A 520 1.43 25.57 -21.03
CA THR A 520 0.53 26.73 -21.00
C THR A 520 1.11 27.91 -21.81
N ASP A 521 2.40 28.23 -21.65
CA ASP A 521 3.07 29.30 -22.41
C ASP A 521 3.16 28.97 -23.90
N MET A 522 3.59 27.74 -24.22
CA MET A 522 3.74 27.26 -25.59
C MET A 522 2.40 27.36 -26.35
N CYS A 523 1.32 26.87 -25.73
CA CYS A 523 -0.01 26.92 -26.32
C CYS A 523 -0.60 28.33 -26.41
N SER A 524 -0.26 29.22 -25.46
CA SER A 524 -0.74 30.61 -25.47
C SER A 524 -0.08 31.45 -26.57
N GLN A 525 1.19 31.16 -26.91
CA GLN A 525 1.95 31.89 -27.92
C GLN A 525 1.69 31.37 -29.35
N GLY A 526 1.30 30.10 -29.51
CA GLY A 526 0.92 29.51 -30.80
C GLY A 526 2.07 29.32 -31.79
N ASN A 527 3.32 29.52 -31.36
CA ASN A 527 4.53 29.30 -32.16
C ASN A 527 5.21 28.01 -31.69
N PHE A 528 5.01 26.91 -32.42
CA PHE A 528 5.71 25.65 -32.19
C PHE A 528 6.41 25.23 -33.49
N ASP A 529 7.70 24.98 -33.40
CA ASP A 529 8.54 24.47 -34.49
C ASP A 529 9.08 23.10 -34.12
N ASP A 530 8.55 22.06 -34.76
CA ASP A 530 8.93 20.66 -34.50
C ASP A 530 10.39 20.36 -34.85
N SER A 531 11.06 21.24 -35.59
CA SER A 531 12.48 21.12 -35.94
C SER A 531 13.44 21.65 -34.87
N THR A 532 12.95 22.38 -33.86
CA THR A 532 13.78 23.01 -32.82
C THR A 532 13.35 22.70 -31.39
N TRP A 533 12.22 22.00 -31.22
CA TRP A 533 11.60 21.73 -29.94
C TRP A 533 11.51 20.24 -29.60
N CYS A 534 11.74 19.92 -28.33
CA CYS A 534 11.44 18.63 -27.74
C CYS A 534 10.21 18.72 -26.86
N VAL A 535 9.09 18.27 -27.40
CA VAL A 535 7.82 18.15 -26.69
C VAL A 535 7.41 16.68 -26.62
N GLN A 536 6.53 16.38 -25.68
CA GLN A 536 5.95 15.05 -25.56
C GLN A 536 4.47 15.13 -25.92
N THR A 537 4.02 14.19 -26.73
CA THR A 537 2.61 14.11 -27.11
C THR A 537 1.78 13.43 -26.00
N SER A 538 0.46 13.61 -26.05
CA SER A 538 -0.47 12.87 -25.19
C SER A 538 -0.30 11.35 -25.31
N GLN A 539 -0.05 10.85 -26.52
CA GLN A 539 0.26 9.43 -26.75
C GLN A 539 1.56 9.03 -26.03
N ASN A 540 2.62 9.84 -26.09
CA ASN A 540 3.86 9.53 -25.37
C ASN A 540 3.65 9.47 -23.85
N TYR A 541 2.86 10.38 -23.29
CA TYR A 541 2.52 10.36 -21.87
C TYR A 541 1.72 9.11 -21.48
N TYR A 542 0.70 8.76 -22.28
CA TYR A 542 -0.08 7.55 -22.09
C TYR A 542 0.77 6.27 -22.15
N ASP A 543 1.64 6.17 -23.17
CA ASP A 543 2.51 5.01 -23.34
C ASP A 543 3.49 4.86 -22.17
N LYS A 544 4.00 5.97 -21.61
CA LYS A 544 4.84 5.95 -20.41
C LYS A 544 4.08 5.49 -19.18
N GLY A 545 2.85 5.98 -19.00
CA GLY A 545 1.94 5.47 -17.96
C GLY A 545 1.78 3.95 -18.07
N GLN A 546 1.46 3.44 -19.27
CA GLN A 546 1.34 2.00 -19.50
C GLN A 546 2.65 1.24 -19.26
N PHE A 547 3.79 1.82 -19.67
CA PHE A 547 5.11 1.22 -19.50
C PHE A 547 5.42 0.99 -18.02
N PHE A 548 5.31 2.03 -17.18
CA PHE A 548 5.61 1.90 -15.74
C PHE A 548 4.58 1.05 -14.99
N ARG A 549 3.32 1.07 -15.42
CA ARG A 549 2.30 0.13 -14.93
C ARG A 549 2.71 -1.33 -15.16
N LYS A 550 3.22 -1.66 -16.35
CA LYS A 550 3.72 -3.01 -16.67
C LYS A 550 4.94 -3.39 -15.82
N GLN A 551 5.78 -2.42 -15.44
CA GLN A 551 6.91 -2.64 -14.54
C GLN A 551 6.49 -2.81 -13.06
N LYS A 552 5.26 -2.45 -12.70
CA LYS A 552 4.75 -2.44 -11.32
C LYS A 552 5.58 -1.54 -10.39
N THR A 553 5.93 -0.35 -10.86
CA THR A 553 6.68 0.65 -10.10
C THR A 553 5.74 1.79 -9.71
N GLY A 554 6.12 2.64 -8.76
CA GLY A 554 5.52 3.96 -8.58
C GLY A 554 5.88 4.89 -9.75
N ILE A 555 5.18 6.02 -9.84
CA ILE A 555 5.53 7.13 -10.74
C ILE A 555 5.57 8.43 -9.95
N MET A 556 6.54 9.28 -10.28
CA MET A 556 6.59 10.67 -9.85
C MET A 556 6.37 11.54 -11.09
N VAL A 557 5.25 12.24 -11.19
CA VAL A 557 5.01 13.14 -12.31
C VAL A 557 5.67 14.47 -11.99
N ILE A 558 6.73 14.81 -12.72
CA ILE A 558 7.51 16.02 -12.49
C ILE A 558 7.04 17.16 -13.38
N GLY A 559 6.93 18.35 -12.80
CA GLY A 559 6.53 19.56 -13.53
C GLY A 559 5.02 19.80 -13.63
N MET A 560 4.27 19.60 -12.53
CA MET A 560 2.83 19.91 -12.52
C MET A 560 2.55 21.38 -12.85
N ASP A 561 3.44 22.28 -12.44
CA ASP A 561 3.41 23.73 -12.74
C ASP A 561 3.72 24.06 -14.21
N TRP A 562 4.30 23.11 -14.96
CA TRP A 562 4.63 23.24 -16.38
C TRP A 562 3.62 22.56 -17.32
N ASP A 563 2.65 21.83 -16.76
CA ASP A 563 1.54 21.27 -17.54
C ASP A 563 0.55 22.36 -17.95
N ASP A 564 -0.41 21.99 -18.80
CA ASP A 564 -1.51 22.84 -19.22
C ASP A 564 -2.60 22.93 -18.14
N TYR A 565 -2.25 23.41 -16.94
CA TYR A 565 -3.17 23.49 -15.81
C TYR A 565 -4.31 24.50 -16.01
N CYS A 566 -4.12 25.50 -16.88
CA CYS A 566 -5.15 26.47 -17.25
C CYS A 566 -6.00 26.02 -18.46
N ASN A 567 -5.70 24.88 -19.06
CA ASN A 567 -6.31 24.43 -20.32
C ASN A 567 -6.17 25.45 -21.47
N SER A 568 -5.04 26.13 -21.56
CA SER A 568 -4.73 27.12 -22.60
C SER A 568 -4.53 26.48 -23.97
N CYS A 569 -4.11 25.21 -24.02
CA CYS A 569 -4.10 24.43 -25.25
C CYS A 569 -5.52 24.09 -25.75
N LYS A 570 -6.57 24.43 -24.98
CA LYS A 570 -7.98 24.12 -25.26
C LYS A 570 -8.21 22.63 -25.49
N CYS A 571 -7.50 21.81 -24.72
CA CYS A 571 -7.74 20.39 -24.58
C CYS A 571 -9.07 20.15 -23.84
N GLN A 572 -9.45 18.87 -23.68
CA GLN A 572 -10.69 18.51 -22.98
C GLN A 572 -10.68 18.88 -21.48
N SER A 573 -9.51 18.97 -20.85
CA SER A 573 -9.34 19.31 -19.44
C SER A 573 -7.99 19.98 -19.15
N ALA A 574 -7.91 20.63 -17.99
CA ALA A 574 -6.65 21.04 -17.37
C ALA A 574 -5.75 19.83 -17.06
N PHE A 575 -4.45 20.07 -16.90
CA PHE A 575 -3.43 19.05 -16.58
C PHE A 575 -3.40 17.90 -17.61
N ASN A 576 -3.44 18.25 -18.89
CA ASN A 576 -3.53 17.27 -19.97
C ASN A 576 -2.37 16.27 -19.94
N GLY A 577 -1.13 16.72 -19.67
CA GLY A 577 0.02 15.83 -19.54
C GLY A 577 -0.17 14.79 -18.42
N PHE A 578 -0.52 15.26 -17.22
CA PHE A 578 -0.77 14.41 -16.06
C PHE A 578 -1.88 13.38 -16.31
N TYR A 579 -3.03 13.80 -16.83
CA TYR A 579 -4.16 12.87 -17.04
C TYR A 579 -3.88 11.85 -18.14
N ASN A 580 -3.06 12.16 -19.15
CA ASN A 580 -2.62 11.17 -20.13
C ASN A 580 -1.68 10.13 -19.49
N VAL A 581 -0.73 10.55 -18.64
CA VAL A 581 0.09 9.63 -17.85
C VAL A 581 -0.79 8.75 -16.96
N LEU A 582 -1.72 9.36 -16.24
CA LEU A 582 -2.66 8.67 -15.34
C LEU A 582 -3.47 7.63 -16.10
N ALA A 583 -4.07 7.98 -17.24
CA ALA A 583 -4.88 7.07 -18.05
C ALA A 583 -4.09 5.84 -18.51
N GLY A 584 -2.81 6.00 -18.87
CA GLY A 584 -1.94 4.87 -19.18
C GLY A 584 -1.62 4.02 -17.95
N TYR A 585 -1.47 4.68 -16.80
CA TYR A 585 -1.02 4.08 -15.56
C TYR A 585 -2.12 3.36 -14.75
N THR A 586 -3.37 3.83 -14.83
CA THR A 586 -4.54 3.22 -14.17
C THR A 586 -5.38 2.47 -15.21
N ASP A 587 -5.65 1.19 -14.98
CA ASP A 587 -6.42 0.34 -15.91
C ASP A 587 -7.92 0.70 -15.86
N SER A 588 -8.33 1.80 -16.50
CA SER A 588 -9.73 2.03 -16.85
C SER A 588 -10.03 1.28 -18.16
N GLU A 589 -10.54 0.05 -18.03
CA GLU A 589 -11.26 -0.63 -19.12
C GLU A 589 -12.64 0.02 -19.38
N GLU A 590 -13.01 1.08 -18.65
CA GLU A 590 -14.00 2.04 -19.15
C GLU A 590 -13.34 2.83 -20.28
N GLU A 591 -13.97 2.75 -21.45
CA GLU A 591 -13.83 3.68 -22.57
C GLU A 591 -13.88 5.14 -22.10
N VAL A 592 -12.80 5.63 -21.49
CA VAL A 592 -12.39 7.02 -21.65
C VAL A 592 -11.85 7.07 -23.07
N VAL A 593 -12.77 7.16 -24.03
CA VAL A 593 -12.49 7.68 -25.37
C VAL A 593 -12.11 9.15 -25.19
N ILE A 594 -10.96 9.43 -24.59
CA ILE A 594 -10.16 10.53 -25.11
C ILE A 594 -9.59 9.92 -26.38
N ASN A 595 -10.06 10.40 -27.51
CA ASN A 595 -9.73 9.93 -28.84
C ASN A 595 -8.21 9.96 -29.03
N VAL A 596 -7.50 8.89 -28.67
CA VAL A 596 -6.02 8.83 -28.61
C VAL A 596 -5.37 9.02 -30.00
N LYS A 597 -6.19 9.03 -31.07
CA LYS A 597 -5.73 9.33 -32.44
C LYS A 597 -5.58 10.81 -32.78
N GLU A 598 -5.99 11.74 -31.92
CA GLU A 598 -6.01 13.17 -32.22
C GLU A 598 -5.28 13.99 -31.15
N THR A 599 -3.96 13.90 -31.03
CA THR A 599 -3.21 14.85 -30.16
C THR A 599 -1.72 14.90 -30.52
N ALA A 600 -1.42 15.28 -31.77
CA ALA A 600 -0.19 16.00 -32.06
C ALA A 600 -0.50 17.50 -31.92
N ILE A 601 -0.56 17.98 -30.67
CA ILE A 601 -0.73 19.39 -30.26
C ILE A 601 -1.95 20.09 -30.91
N CYS A 602 -3.16 19.96 -30.34
CA CYS A 602 -4.38 20.76 -30.64
C CYS A 602 -4.35 21.70 -31.89
N PHE A 603 -4.18 21.13 -33.08
CA PHE A 603 -4.39 21.68 -34.42
C PHE A 603 -5.14 20.55 -35.15
N GLU A 604 -6.28 20.74 -35.81
CA GLU A 604 -6.62 21.75 -36.80
C GLU A 604 -8.12 22.09 -36.79
N LYS A 605 -8.46 23.36 -37.04
CA LYS A 605 -9.69 23.68 -37.79
C LYS A 605 -9.43 23.32 -39.26
N LEU A 606 -9.99 22.23 -39.79
CA LEU A 606 -10.60 22.13 -41.14
C LEU A 606 -10.92 20.67 -41.53
N VAL A 607 -12.23 20.38 -41.57
CA VAL A 607 -12.97 19.61 -42.60
C VAL A 607 -12.25 18.41 -43.24
N PHE A 608 -12.75 17.18 -43.01
CA PHE A 608 -13.22 16.29 -44.08
C PHE A 608 -14.17 15.20 -43.54
N VAL A 609 -15.00 14.70 -44.44
CA VAL A 609 -16.31 14.05 -44.27
C VAL A 609 -16.23 12.61 -44.83
N ILE A 610 -16.79 11.62 -44.08
CA ILE A 610 -17.33 10.29 -44.54
C ILE A 610 -16.30 9.16 -44.88
N PRO A 611 -16.60 7.83 -44.74
CA PRO A 611 -17.87 7.14 -44.41
C PRO A 611 -17.86 6.14 -43.22
N VAL A 612 -19.08 5.95 -42.71
CA VAL A 612 -19.55 4.82 -41.90
C VAL A 612 -19.57 3.53 -42.73
N PHE A 613 -19.07 2.42 -42.16
CA PHE A 613 -19.40 1.06 -42.60
C PHE A 613 -20.15 0.32 -41.49
N THR A 614 -21.41 -0.02 -41.78
CA THR A 614 -22.26 -0.97 -41.05
C THR A 614 -21.94 -2.40 -41.47
N VAL A 615 -21.81 -3.35 -40.52
CA VAL A 615 -22.20 -4.77 -40.72
C VAL A 615 -22.76 -5.38 -39.43
N ASN A 616 -24.09 -5.49 -39.41
CA ASN A 616 -24.97 -6.60 -39.01
C ASN A 616 -24.62 -7.57 -37.85
N ASN A 617 -25.48 -7.50 -36.83
CA ASN A 617 -26.23 -8.57 -36.15
C ASN A 617 -25.77 -10.03 -36.28
N THR A 618 -25.54 -10.65 -35.11
CA THR A 618 -26.13 -11.97 -34.77
C THR A 618 -26.70 -11.91 -33.36
N GLU A 619 -27.96 -12.33 -33.25
CA GLU A 619 -28.86 -12.24 -32.10
C GLU A 619 -28.50 -13.21 -30.96
N GLU A 620 -28.30 -12.67 -29.75
CA GLU A 620 -28.79 -13.25 -28.49
C GLU A 620 -29.04 -12.09 -27.51
N SER A 621 -30.31 -11.88 -27.15
CA SER A 621 -30.78 -10.68 -26.46
C SER A 621 -30.36 -10.64 -24.99
N TYR A 622 -29.33 -9.87 -24.67
CA TYR A 622 -29.11 -9.32 -23.34
C TYR A 622 -29.83 -7.97 -23.21
N PRO A 623 -30.42 -7.61 -22.06
CA PRO A 623 -31.07 -6.31 -21.91
C PRO A 623 -30.02 -5.19 -22.00
N ASP A 624 -30.27 -4.26 -22.91
CA ASP A 624 -29.50 -3.03 -23.12
C ASP A 624 -29.67 -2.10 -21.91
N TYR A 625 -28.67 -2.10 -21.02
CA TYR A 625 -28.64 -1.31 -19.78
C TYR A 625 -28.76 0.20 -20.04
N THR A 626 -28.41 0.65 -21.24
CA THR A 626 -28.45 2.05 -21.66
C THR A 626 -29.87 2.61 -21.66
N LYS A 627 -30.88 1.81 -22.00
CA LYS A 627 -32.28 2.25 -22.05
C LYS A 627 -32.98 2.35 -20.68
N MET A 628 -32.42 1.77 -19.61
CA MET A 628 -33.01 1.87 -18.27
C MET A 628 -32.61 3.15 -17.51
N CYS A 629 -31.58 3.84 -17.99
CA CYS A 629 -31.04 5.05 -17.37
C CYS A 629 -31.37 6.34 -18.14
N GLU A 630 -31.99 6.23 -19.32
CA GLU A 630 -32.44 7.39 -20.08
C GLU A 630 -33.48 8.20 -19.28
N GLY A 631 -33.14 9.46 -18.97
CA GLY A 631 -34.03 10.43 -18.33
C GLY A 631 -33.96 10.53 -16.80
N LYS A 632 -33.00 9.89 -16.12
CA LYS A 632 -32.82 10.02 -14.66
C LYS A 632 -31.50 10.70 -14.31
N THR A 633 -31.57 11.87 -13.67
CA THR A 633 -30.40 12.73 -13.36
C THR A 633 -29.92 12.65 -11.91
N ASP A 634 -30.56 11.82 -11.08
CA ASP A 634 -30.29 11.70 -9.64
C ASP A 634 -29.65 10.34 -9.28
N LYS A 635 -28.51 10.39 -8.58
CA LYS A 635 -27.72 9.25 -8.08
C LYS A 635 -28.51 8.32 -7.14
N GLU A 636 -29.45 8.81 -6.35
CA GLU A 636 -30.29 7.97 -5.47
C GLU A 636 -31.36 7.21 -6.25
N SER A 637 -31.99 7.82 -7.27
CA SER A 637 -32.97 7.13 -8.12
C SER A 637 -32.35 6.00 -8.96
N ILE A 638 -31.11 6.17 -9.44
CA ILE A 638 -30.36 5.14 -10.17
C ILE A 638 -29.99 3.99 -9.22
N LYS A 639 -29.57 4.30 -7.99
CA LYS A 639 -29.24 3.32 -6.95
C LYS A 639 -30.47 2.48 -6.55
N TYR A 640 -31.64 3.10 -6.38
CA TYR A 640 -32.88 2.40 -6.06
C TYR A 640 -33.37 1.48 -7.19
N SER A 641 -33.23 1.91 -8.45
CA SER A 641 -33.64 1.13 -9.63
C SER A 641 -32.75 -0.11 -9.85
N CYS A 642 -31.45 0.00 -9.56
CA CYS A 642 -30.53 -1.14 -9.57
C CYS A 642 -30.82 -2.13 -8.44
N ILE A 643 -31.18 -1.66 -7.24
CA ILE A 643 -31.51 -2.51 -6.08
C ILE A 643 -32.79 -3.33 -6.33
N GLN A 644 -33.85 -2.74 -6.89
CA GLN A 644 -35.08 -3.47 -7.23
C GLN A 644 -34.88 -4.52 -8.32
N THR A 645 -34.02 -4.23 -9.30
CA THR A 645 -33.68 -5.19 -10.35
C THR A 645 -32.87 -6.35 -9.77
N TYR A 646 -31.95 -6.07 -8.84
CA TYR A 646 -31.15 -7.08 -8.14
C TYR A 646 -31.99 -8.02 -7.26
N GLN A 647 -32.99 -7.49 -6.54
CA GLN A 647 -33.94 -8.29 -5.74
C GLN A 647 -34.78 -9.23 -6.61
N ASN A 648 -35.22 -8.79 -7.78
CA ASN A 648 -35.99 -9.61 -8.73
C ASN A 648 -35.19 -10.80 -9.33
N TYR A 649 -33.85 -10.71 -9.37
CA TYR A 649 -32.97 -11.81 -9.79
C TYR A 649 -32.55 -12.73 -8.63
N TYR A 650 -32.51 -12.21 -7.39
CA TYR A 650 -32.29 -12.98 -6.16
C TYR A 650 -33.47 -13.92 -5.87
N ASP A 651 -34.70 -13.43 -5.99
CA ASP A 651 -35.93 -14.21 -5.75
C ASP A 651 -36.15 -15.33 -6.78
N LYS A 652 -35.44 -15.29 -7.92
CA LYS A 652 -35.46 -16.32 -8.98
C LYS A 652 -34.35 -17.37 -8.87
N GLY A 653 -33.53 -17.34 -7.81
CA GLY A 653 -32.58 -18.41 -7.47
C GLY A 653 -31.34 -18.55 -8.36
N ASN A 654 -31.02 -17.56 -9.22
CA ASN A 654 -29.95 -17.66 -10.23
C ASN A 654 -28.61 -17.02 -9.85
N ILE A 655 -28.48 -16.43 -8.65
CA ILE A 655 -27.23 -15.80 -8.19
C ILE A 655 -26.97 -16.21 -6.74
N SER A 656 -25.89 -16.95 -6.50
CA SER A 656 -25.29 -17.07 -5.16
C SER A 656 -24.10 -16.11 -5.09
N MET A 657 -24.24 -14.99 -4.38
CA MET A 657 -23.11 -14.09 -4.13
C MET A 657 -22.76 -14.02 -2.65
N ILE A 658 -21.46 -14.18 -2.42
CA ILE A 658 -20.72 -13.92 -1.19
C ILE A 658 -20.74 -12.39 -0.97
N TYR A 659 -21.33 -11.95 0.14
CA TYR A 659 -21.34 -10.55 0.59
C TYR A 659 -19.92 -10.06 0.94
N PRO A 660 -19.50 -8.82 0.55
CA PRO A 660 -18.28 -8.20 1.06
C PRO A 660 -18.49 -7.12 2.14
N LEU A 661 -19.71 -6.59 2.31
CA LEU A 661 -19.95 -5.38 3.14
C LEU A 661 -20.36 -5.66 4.60
N GLU A 662 -20.85 -6.86 4.92
CA GLU A 662 -21.13 -7.29 6.32
C GLU A 662 -19.92 -7.94 7.01
N LEU A 663 -18.84 -8.17 6.26
CA LEU A 663 -17.61 -8.78 6.77
C LEU A 663 -16.82 -7.84 7.67
N GLN A 664 -16.90 -6.51 7.47
CA GLN A 664 -16.13 -5.60 8.31
C GLN A 664 -16.55 -5.75 9.77
N SER A 665 -17.84 -5.59 10.11
CA SER A 665 -18.36 -5.67 11.48
C SER A 665 -18.07 -7.01 12.19
N GLN A 666 -18.18 -8.15 11.49
CA GLN A 666 -17.81 -9.49 12.00
C GLN A 666 -16.31 -9.60 12.31
N VAL A 667 -15.48 -9.04 11.42
CA VAL A 667 -14.03 -9.04 11.56
C VAL A 667 -13.63 -8.24 12.81
N TRP A 668 -14.24 -7.09 13.09
CA TRP A 668 -13.88 -6.25 14.26
C TRP A 668 -14.02 -6.95 15.62
N ILE A 669 -15.12 -7.66 15.89
CA ILE A 669 -15.31 -8.29 17.22
C ILE A 669 -14.53 -9.59 17.36
N GLY A 670 -14.39 -10.36 16.26
CA GLY A 670 -13.52 -11.54 16.23
C GLY A 670 -12.07 -11.15 16.47
N MET A 671 -11.65 -10.04 15.85
CA MET A 671 -10.36 -9.43 16.07
C MET A 671 -10.20 -8.88 17.47
N ILE A 672 -11.22 -8.30 18.13
CA ILE A 672 -11.11 -7.85 19.51
C ILE A 672 -10.87 -9.04 20.44
N MET A 673 -11.55 -10.17 20.25
CA MET A 673 -11.29 -11.37 21.04
C MET A 673 -9.89 -11.93 20.77
N GLU A 674 -9.49 -12.06 19.51
CA GLU A 674 -8.13 -12.52 19.16
C GLU A 674 -7.06 -11.53 19.61
N THR A 675 -7.31 -10.22 19.54
CA THR A 675 -6.41 -9.16 20.03
C THR A 675 -6.36 -9.21 21.55
N LEU A 676 -7.49 -9.38 22.25
CA LEU A 676 -7.54 -9.61 23.69
C LEU A 676 -6.76 -10.87 24.09
N VAL A 677 -6.79 -11.92 23.27
CA VAL A 677 -6.06 -13.17 23.52
C VAL A 677 -4.58 -13.09 23.10
N ASN A 678 -4.24 -12.35 22.03
CA ASN A 678 -2.91 -12.25 21.41
C ASN A 678 -2.06 -11.08 21.92
N VAL A 679 -2.67 -9.93 22.24
CA VAL A 679 -2.04 -8.78 22.90
C VAL A 679 -1.76 -9.13 24.36
N ASN A 680 -2.66 -9.89 25.02
CA ASN A 680 -2.49 -10.27 26.41
C ASN A 680 -1.75 -11.60 26.63
N GLN A 681 -0.51 -11.69 26.19
CA GLN A 681 0.41 -12.71 26.73
C GLN A 681 0.92 -12.40 28.15
N ARG A 682 0.35 -11.37 28.82
CA ARG A 682 0.52 -11.05 30.24
C ARG A 682 -0.56 -11.62 31.14
N LEU A 683 -1.70 -12.08 30.60
CA LEU A 683 -2.75 -12.74 31.38
C LEU A 683 -2.34 -14.11 31.93
N MET A 684 -1.11 -14.56 31.67
CA MET A 684 -0.68 -15.92 31.98
C MET A 684 -0.46 -16.20 33.48
N ASP A 685 -0.69 -15.24 34.37
CA ASP A 685 -0.75 -15.48 35.82
C ASP A 685 -2.20 -15.44 36.37
N PHE A 686 -3.21 -15.18 35.51
CA PHE A 686 -4.63 -15.16 35.85
C PHE A 686 -5.42 -16.16 35.01
N THR A 687 -6.44 -16.75 35.63
CA THR A 687 -7.34 -17.67 34.96
C THR A 687 -8.53 -16.89 34.45
N ILE A 688 -8.76 -16.90 33.14
CA ILE A 688 -9.95 -16.29 32.55
C ILE A 688 -10.95 -17.37 32.23
N TYR A 689 -12.18 -17.09 32.58
CA TYR A 689 -13.33 -17.91 32.27
C TYR A 689 -14.08 -17.24 31.13
N LEU A 690 -14.35 -18.00 30.07
CA LEU A 690 -15.06 -17.56 28.88
C LEU A 690 -16.30 -18.43 28.69
N LEU A 691 -17.42 -17.81 28.37
CA LEU A 691 -18.62 -18.50 27.92
C LEU A 691 -19.09 -17.87 26.61
N ALA A 692 -18.96 -18.61 25.51
CA ALA A 692 -19.48 -18.20 24.20
C ALA A 692 -20.87 -18.81 24.03
N THR A 693 -21.90 -17.98 23.97
CA THR A 693 -23.31 -18.39 23.94
C THR A 693 -23.96 -17.99 22.61
N GLY A 694 -24.72 -18.90 22.02
CA GLY A 694 -25.65 -18.60 20.94
C GLY A 694 -27.07 -18.41 21.49
N VAL A 695 -27.69 -17.28 21.16
CA VAL A 695 -29.05 -16.96 21.61
C VAL A 695 -30.06 -17.25 20.49
N VAL A 696 -31.14 -17.97 20.79
CA VAL A 696 -32.17 -18.37 19.81
C VAL A 696 -33.55 -17.85 20.20
N ARG A 697 -34.42 -17.63 19.20
CA ARG A 697 -35.85 -17.33 19.41
C ARG A 697 -36.64 -18.58 19.75
#